data_AF-A0A6G1J1R1-F1
#
_entry.id   AF-A0A6G1J1R1-F1
#
_cell.length_a   1.000
_cell.length_b   1.000
_cell.length_c   1.000
_cell.angle_alpha   90.00
_cell.angle_beta   90.00
_cell.angle_gamma   90.00
#
_symmetry.space_group_name_H-M   'P 1'
#
loop_
_entity.id
_entity.type
_entity.pdbx_description
1 polymer ?
#
loop_
_entity_poly.entity_id
_entity_poly.type
_entity_poly.pdbx_seq_one_letter_code
_entity_poly.pdbx_strand_id
1 'polypeptide(L)'
;MATKRPVKAGRKTPPFKSNMTVFMGKIVDISRTAYTRVSTRPAMVVRPQLKFRDLWMTCVRLLAFGIIVAAVFFGALQKIFSVSTSEFVGKEVDADLKLAFLGFFNKSLDVLLVGSLEYTASLLLTVWLARNRASTIKEPAHGATFADFGLKDELTKPWMTILSFATRCRRSKWSWSSLLRCLLCLCISVSVMLQGLAINTVAVPKKRWYPNYPFVNGWGPMRSQDKMMMTIEHPKLLLQGVDWYNLLGTGQASVGTEGYPPWDWGLGLSASLSMVGLTHMVYTVSLPEKSWQHVYRMALDKDALTRWTALRTSFDLPNRPVETFSADDEQVTSVFNWLRDTHHQPTASSTGWTGNLTLVVPALNTICTATNSSAAEGSINVTVSDGTTSRISMDLGPVAALEFAGASCSSTLRQALYPVDIWVVDMAKADLSFNGYGHDWDKHLAYLPTIPSDYNIASMLATQTRDSLVSMKALMPAEGLLSQFLRMSRKLKEFDPAVKDDAAGFSIVMAVLLQNMLSMSNKIRAPLPSVLPSNHSERITSFPLQWQLYGSGPRLPWEWAAVAVLIIALMALCTSMYFSVRFWIAPGEWTELGGMMRLAQMSPPLEDIGDEAKARKRTYWVDKEGRGDLALRSRVG
;
A
#
# COMPACT_ATOMS: atom_id res chain seq x y z
N MET A 1 -12.38 -18.59 73.85
CA MET A 1 -11.23 -19.51 73.90
C MET A 1 -10.18 -19.03 72.91
N ALA A 2 -9.02 -18.64 73.44
CA ALA A 2 -7.89 -18.13 72.70
C ALA A 2 -6.81 -19.21 72.60
N THR A 3 -6.25 -19.42 71.41
CA THR A 3 -5.00 -20.16 71.22
C THR A 3 -4.11 -19.47 70.18
N LYS A 4 -3.05 -18.84 70.72
CA LYS A 4 -1.74 -18.44 70.15
C LYS A 4 -1.18 -19.48 69.16
N ARG A 5 -0.41 -19.19 68.09
CA ARG A 5 0.89 -18.46 67.86
C ARG A 5 1.29 -18.76 66.38
N PRO A 6 2.41 -18.28 65.77
CA PRO A 6 3.28 -17.13 66.07
C PRO A 6 3.53 -16.18 64.86
N VAL A 7 4.06 -15.01 65.20
CA VAL A 7 4.52 -13.93 64.33
C VAL A 7 5.77 -14.34 63.53
N LYS A 8 5.73 -14.22 62.20
CA LYS A 8 6.91 -14.17 61.33
C LYS A 8 7.28 -12.70 61.06
N ALA A 9 8.54 -12.38 61.33
CA ALA A 9 9.12 -11.06 61.13
C ALA A 9 9.05 -10.62 59.67
N GLY A 10 8.30 -9.54 59.42
CA GLY A 10 8.34 -8.81 58.17
C GLY A 10 9.69 -8.10 58.02
N ARG A 11 10.47 -8.54 57.03
CA ARG A 11 11.69 -7.88 56.56
C ARG A 11 11.29 -6.51 56.01
N LYS A 12 11.55 -5.43 56.76
CA LYS A 12 11.46 -4.06 56.24
C LYS A 12 12.51 -3.90 55.14
N THR A 13 12.05 -3.82 53.89
CA THR A 13 12.82 -3.26 52.78
C THR A 13 13.22 -1.82 53.12
N PRO A 14 14.51 -1.44 52.99
CA PRO A 14 14.91 -0.05 53.15
C PRO A 14 14.28 0.81 52.04
N PRO A 15 13.96 2.08 52.31
CA PRO A 15 13.31 2.94 51.34
C PRO A 15 14.28 3.25 50.19
N PHE A 16 13.98 2.72 49.00
CA PHE A 16 14.68 2.94 47.73
C PHE A 16 14.44 4.36 47.16
N LYS A 17 14.20 5.36 48.01
CA LYS A 17 13.89 6.74 47.62
C LYS A 17 14.96 7.78 48.00
N SER A 18 16.04 7.41 48.70
CA SER A 18 17.12 8.38 49.00
C SER A 18 18.34 8.29 48.07
N ASN A 19 18.53 7.20 47.32
CA ASN A 19 19.71 7.06 46.45
C ASN A 19 19.51 7.69 45.05
N MET A 20 18.27 7.78 44.55
CA MET A 20 18.02 8.35 43.22
C MET A 20 18.03 9.88 43.22
N THR A 21 17.65 10.53 44.33
CA THR A 21 17.83 11.97 44.56
C THR A 21 19.28 12.36 44.82
N VAL A 22 20.07 11.48 45.44
CA VAL A 22 21.53 11.68 45.58
C VAL A 22 22.25 11.43 44.24
N PHE A 23 21.78 10.49 43.42
CA PHE A 23 22.35 10.24 42.08
C PHE A 23 21.95 11.32 41.06
N MET A 24 20.69 11.76 41.06
CA MET A 24 20.23 12.93 40.29
C MET A 24 20.86 14.22 40.80
N GLY A 25 21.04 14.38 42.11
CA GLY A 25 21.76 15.50 42.72
C GLY A 25 23.21 15.54 42.25
N LYS A 26 23.91 14.39 42.19
CA LYS A 26 25.27 14.30 41.65
C LYS A 26 25.34 14.50 40.14
N ILE A 27 24.35 14.05 39.35
CA ILE A 27 24.31 14.30 37.90
C ILE A 27 23.97 15.76 37.61
N VAL A 28 23.06 16.37 38.38
CA VAL A 28 22.71 17.79 38.29
C VAL A 28 23.87 18.65 38.77
N ASP A 29 24.61 18.26 39.82
CA ASP A 29 25.81 18.98 40.27
C ASP A 29 27.01 18.75 39.35
N ILE A 30 27.20 17.58 38.75
CA ILE A 30 28.19 17.36 37.67
C ILE A 30 27.82 18.17 36.44
N SER A 31 26.53 18.25 36.09
CA SER A 31 26.07 19.10 34.99
C SER A 31 26.21 20.58 35.34
N ARG A 32 25.86 21.03 36.56
CA ARG A 32 26.03 22.43 36.98
C ARG A 32 27.49 22.81 37.12
N THR A 33 28.36 21.95 37.65
CA THR A 33 29.81 22.23 37.71
C THR A 33 30.48 22.12 36.34
N ALA A 34 29.97 21.30 35.42
CA ALA A 34 30.41 21.28 34.02
C ALA A 34 29.85 22.47 33.20
N TYR A 35 28.68 23.00 33.53
CA TYR A 35 28.05 24.13 32.82
C TYR A 35 28.47 25.50 33.38
N THR A 36 28.73 25.66 34.69
CA THR A 36 29.11 26.95 35.28
C THR A 36 30.61 27.26 35.22
N ARG A 37 31.48 26.26 34.99
CA ARG A 37 32.92 26.48 34.72
C ARG A 37 33.30 26.56 33.23
N VAL A 38 32.32 26.59 32.32
CA VAL A 38 32.54 26.70 30.85
C VAL A 38 31.88 27.97 30.28
N SER A 39 31.74 29.02 31.10
CA SER A 39 31.30 30.35 30.63
C SER A 39 32.44 31.25 30.13
N THR A 40 33.70 30.88 30.37
CA THR A 40 34.82 31.55 29.74
C THR A 40 34.96 31.03 28.30
N ARG A 41 34.66 31.90 27.32
CA ARG A 41 35.18 31.73 25.96
C ARG A 41 36.68 31.44 26.13
N PRO A 42 37.22 30.30 25.67
CA PRO A 42 38.66 30.12 25.74
C PRO A 42 39.27 31.30 24.98
N ALA A 43 40.13 32.06 25.65
CA ALA A 43 40.93 33.09 25.02
C ALA A 43 41.94 32.37 24.11
N MET A 44 41.47 31.92 22.95
CA MET A 44 42.36 31.49 21.87
C MET A 44 42.99 32.75 21.30
N VAL A 45 44.32 32.77 21.28
CA VAL A 45 45.13 33.92 20.82
C VAL A 45 45.03 34.10 19.29
N VAL A 46 44.45 33.15 18.56
CA VAL A 46 44.33 33.17 17.10
C VAL A 46 42.94 32.69 16.66
N ARG A 47 42.15 33.56 16.02
CA ARG A 47 40.96 33.17 15.26
C ARG A 47 41.21 33.47 13.77
N PRO A 48 41.22 32.47 12.87
CA PRO A 48 41.03 32.76 11.46
C PRO A 48 39.63 33.38 11.28
N GLN A 49 39.55 34.51 10.58
CA GLN A 49 38.26 35.13 10.26
C GLN A 49 37.44 34.20 9.37
N LEU A 50 36.12 34.20 9.56
CA LEU A 50 35.19 33.46 8.70
C LEU A 50 35.36 33.95 7.26
N LYS A 51 35.75 33.05 6.37
CA LYS A 51 35.82 33.31 4.94
C LYS A 51 34.45 33.03 4.31
N PHE A 52 34.26 33.51 3.08
CA PHE A 52 33.07 33.19 2.27
C PHE A 52 32.82 31.67 2.18
N ARG A 53 33.88 30.85 2.11
CA ARG A 53 33.81 29.38 2.12
C ARG A 53 33.11 28.82 3.37
N ASP A 54 33.26 29.44 4.53
CA ASP A 54 32.70 28.95 5.81
C ASP A 54 31.20 29.29 5.92
N LEU A 55 30.82 30.47 5.41
CA LEU A 55 29.42 30.86 5.20
C LEU A 55 28.74 29.90 4.21
N TRP A 56 29.40 29.61 3.09
CA TRP A 56 28.92 28.64 2.10
C TRP A 56 28.72 27.24 2.70
N MET A 57 29.68 26.73 3.47
CA MET A 57 29.54 25.44 4.17
C MET A 57 28.40 25.43 5.18
N THR A 58 28.12 26.56 5.83
CA THR A 58 26.97 26.69 6.74
C THR A 58 25.64 26.64 5.97
N CYS A 59 25.55 27.30 4.82
CA CYS A 59 24.39 27.20 3.93
C CYS A 59 24.16 25.77 3.42
N VAL A 60 25.23 25.09 2.99
CA VAL A 60 25.21 23.68 2.58
C VAL A 60 24.65 22.78 3.68
N ARG A 61 25.08 23.00 4.92
CA ARG A 61 24.60 22.25 6.08
C ARG A 61 23.13 22.48 6.38
N LEU A 62 22.66 23.72 6.29
CA LEU A 62 21.25 24.07 6.46
C LEU A 62 20.39 23.40 5.37
N LEU A 63 20.87 23.38 4.12
CA LEU A 63 20.20 22.70 3.03
C LEU A 63 20.10 21.19 3.30
N ALA A 64 21.21 20.53 3.66
CA ALA A 64 21.23 19.10 3.97
C ALA A 64 20.32 18.76 5.17
N PHE A 65 20.32 19.58 6.22
CA PHE A 65 19.41 19.46 7.36
C PHE A 65 17.96 19.55 6.91
N GLY A 66 17.60 20.56 6.11
CA GLY A 66 16.26 20.73 5.58
C GLY A 66 15.77 19.52 4.79
N ILE A 67 16.62 18.94 3.94
CA ILE A 67 16.27 17.76 3.13
C ILE A 67 16.04 16.54 4.02
N ILE A 68 16.93 16.26 4.98
CA ILE A 68 16.78 15.09 5.87
C ILE A 68 15.52 15.24 6.74
N VAL A 69 15.27 16.43 7.29
CA VAL A 69 14.06 16.69 8.09
C VAL A 69 12.80 16.53 7.25
N ALA A 70 12.78 17.07 6.03
CA ALA A 70 11.66 16.89 5.11
C ALA A 70 11.43 15.40 4.79
N ALA A 71 12.49 14.65 4.50
CA ALA A 71 12.41 13.21 4.23
C ALA A 71 11.85 12.41 5.43
N VAL A 72 12.35 12.68 6.65
CA VAL A 72 11.85 12.04 7.87
C VAL A 72 10.40 12.44 8.15
N PHE A 73 10.05 13.72 7.95
CA PHE A 73 8.69 14.22 8.14
C PHE A 73 7.69 13.58 7.16
N PHE A 74 8.02 13.56 5.86
CA PHE A 74 7.19 12.89 4.86
C PHE A 74 7.09 11.38 5.08
N GLY A 75 8.18 10.74 5.50
CA GLY A 75 8.18 9.33 5.87
C GLY A 75 7.33 9.02 7.10
N ALA A 76 7.44 9.82 8.16
CA ALA A 76 6.70 9.65 9.41
C ALA A 76 5.21 9.92 9.23
N LEU A 77 4.85 10.91 8.41
CA LEU A 77 3.46 11.19 8.06
C LEU A 77 2.89 10.24 7.00
N GLN A 78 3.70 9.30 6.48
CA GLN A 78 3.32 8.39 5.41
C GLN A 78 2.60 9.11 4.27
N LYS A 79 3.13 10.26 3.83
CA LYS A 79 2.42 11.06 2.82
C LYS A 79 2.16 10.23 1.56
N ILE A 80 0.92 10.34 1.08
CA ILE A 80 0.46 9.73 -0.16
C ILE A 80 0.82 10.68 -1.30
N PHE A 81 1.42 10.16 -2.35
CA PHE A 81 1.79 10.89 -3.55
C PHE A 81 0.99 10.34 -4.73
N SER A 82 0.45 11.22 -5.57
CA SER A 82 -0.04 10.80 -6.88
C SER A 82 1.14 10.73 -7.83
N VAL A 83 1.68 9.52 -8.07
CA VAL A 83 2.82 9.34 -9.00
C VAL A 83 2.34 9.20 -10.44
N SER A 84 1.09 8.75 -10.66
CA SER A 84 0.52 8.59 -12.01
C SER A 84 0.10 9.91 -12.66
N THR A 85 0.14 11.03 -11.94
CA THR A 85 -0.20 12.36 -12.46
C THR A 85 0.81 13.42 -12.01
N SER A 86 2.07 13.05 -11.73
CA SER A 86 3.10 14.06 -11.43
C SER A 86 3.48 14.80 -12.71
N GLU A 87 2.59 15.67 -13.19
CA GLU A 87 2.89 16.73 -14.13
C GLU A 87 3.88 17.66 -13.44
N PHE A 88 5.14 17.62 -13.85
CA PHE A 88 6.08 18.66 -13.45
C PHE A 88 6.06 19.70 -14.56
N VAL A 89 5.38 20.82 -14.31
CA VAL A 89 5.12 21.87 -15.33
C VAL A 89 4.27 21.35 -16.50
N GLY A 90 3.18 20.63 -16.21
CA GLY A 90 2.17 20.24 -17.22
C GLY A 90 2.60 19.17 -18.23
N LYS A 91 3.73 18.49 -18.01
CA LYS A 91 4.17 17.36 -18.83
C LYS A 91 4.41 16.12 -17.98
N GLU A 92 3.98 14.97 -18.50
CA GLU A 92 4.33 13.67 -17.93
C GLU A 92 5.85 13.52 -17.93
N VAL A 93 6.42 13.43 -16.73
CA VAL A 93 7.85 13.21 -16.55
C VAL A 93 8.13 11.72 -16.66
N ASP A 94 8.99 11.35 -17.60
CA ASP A 94 9.47 9.99 -17.82
C ASP A 94 10.02 9.35 -16.54
N ALA A 95 9.80 8.05 -16.37
CA ALA A 95 10.24 7.28 -15.20
C ALA A 95 11.78 7.32 -15.06
N ASP A 96 12.50 7.30 -16.18
CA ASP A 96 13.96 7.39 -16.20
C ASP A 96 14.46 8.74 -15.69
N LEU A 97 13.76 9.83 -16.05
CA LEU A 97 14.07 11.17 -15.57
C LEU A 97 13.80 11.30 -14.05
N LYS A 98 12.72 10.70 -13.55
CA LYS A 98 12.42 10.63 -12.10
C LYS A 98 13.52 9.90 -11.34
N LEU A 99 13.99 8.75 -11.86
CA LEU A 99 15.08 7.98 -11.26
C LEU A 99 16.41 8.73 -11.32
N ALA A 100 16.71 9.41 -12.43
CA ALA A 100 17.92 10.23 -12.57
C ALA A 100 17.94 11.41 -11.59
N PHE A 101 16.82 12.13 -11.43
CA PHE A 101 16.71 13.18 -10.42
C PHE A 101 16.92 12.65 -9.02
N LEU A 102 16.35 11.49 -8.70
CA LEU A 102 16.49 10.88 -7.39
C LEU A 102 17.93 10.43 -7.11
N GLY A 103 18.60 9.86 -8.12
CA GLY A 103 20.04 9.58 -8.08
C GLY A 103 20.89 10.83 -7.86
N PHE A 104 20.59 11.92 -8.58
CA PHE A 104 21.27 13.20 -8.41
C PHE A 104 21.07 13.79 -7.02
N PHE A 105 19.85 13.77 -6.47
CA PHE A 105 19.56 14.25 -5.12
C PHE A 105 20.30 13.44 -4.06
N ASN A 106 20.27 12.11 -4.15
CA ASN A 106 21.01 11.24 -3.24
C ASN A 106 22.51 11.51 -3.29
N LYS A 107 23.09 11.63 -4.50
CA LYS A 107 24.53 11.85 -4.64
C LYS A 107 24.94 13.23 -4.15
N SER A 108 24.13 14.25 -4.42
CA SER A 108 24.36 15.59 -3.91
C SER A 108 24.37 15.58 -2.38
N LEU A 109 23.38 14.94 -1.76
CA LEU A 109 23.28 14.89 -0.31
C LEU A 109 24.45 14.13 0.34
N ASP A 110 24.88 13.01 -0.26
CA ASP A 110 26.10 12.28 0.13
C ASP A 110 27.33 13.20 0.13
N VAL A 111 27.57 13.93 -0.97
CA VAL A 111 28.69 14.88 -1.09
C VAL A 111 28.61 15.99 -0.04
N LEU A 112 27.41 16.56 0.19
CA LEU A 112 27.22 17.61 1.18
C LEU A 112 27.47 17.10 2.61
N LEU A 113 27.04 15.87 2.92
CA LEU A 113 27.18 15.30 4.25
C LEU A 113 28.63 14.89 4.55
N VAL A 114 29.30 14.24 3.59
CA VAL A 114 30.73 13.92 3.68
C VAL A 114 31.54 15.21 3.86
N GLY A 115 31.35 16.21 2.97
CA GLY A 115 32.05 17.48 3.07
C GLY A 115 31.80 18.22 4.40
N SER A 116 30.58 18.14 4.93
CA SER A 116 30.24 18.69 6.24
C SER A 116 30.99 18.01 7.39
N LEU A 117 31.06 16.68 7.39
CA LEU A 117 31.77 15.90 8.42
C LEU A 117 33.28 16.12 8.34
N GLU A 118 33.84 16.16 7.14
CA GLU A 118 35.24 16.48 6.93
C GLU A 118 35.60 17.85 7.52
N TYR A 119 34.81 18.87 7.22
CA TYR A 119 34.97 20.21 7.79
C TYR A 119 34.83 20.19 9.33
N THR A 120 33.95 19.34 9.87
CA THR A 120 33.76 19.20 11.33
C THR A 120 34.99 18.59 11.99
N ALA A 121 35.58 17.57 11.38
CA ALA A 121 36.83 16.97 11.85
C ALA A 121 37.95 18.01 11.89
N SER A 122 38.10 18.78 10.81
CA SER A 122 39.08 19.88 10.73
C SER A 122 38.83 20.97 11.77
N LEU A 123 37.57 21.33 12.03
CA LEU A 123 37.21 22.32 13.04
C LEU A 123 37.51 21.80 14.47
N LEU A 124 37.19 20.55 14.77
CA LEU A 124 37.53 19.92 16.05
C LEU A 124 39.05 19.86 16.26
N LEU A 125 39.80 19.44 15.23
CA LEU A 125 41.26 19.45 15.24
C LEU A 125 41.83 20.86 15.44
N THR A 126 41.25 21.86 14.78
CA THR A 126 41.65 23.27 14.96
C THR A 126 41.42 23.71 16.40
N VAL A 127 40.25 23.42 16.97
CA VAL A 127 39.94 23.73 18.38
C VAL A 127 40.89 22.99 19.31
N TRP A 128 41.24 21.73 19.05
CA TRP A 128 42.17 20.97 19.90
C TRP A 128 43.60 21.48 19.80
N LEU A 129 44.08 21.81 18.60
CA LEU A 129 45.43 22.35 18.36
C LEU A 129 45.61 23.79 18.86
N ALA A 130 44.54 24.58 18.87
CA ALA A 130 44.56 25.99 19.25
C ALA A 130 44.11 26.26 20.71
N ARG A 131 43.61 25.24 21.43
CA ARG A 131 43.20 25.38 22.83
C ARG A 131 44.42 25.38 23.75
N ASN A 132 45.11 26.51 23.79
CA ASN A 132 46.04 26.82 24.87
C ASN A 132 45.25 27.10 26.15
N ARG A 133 45.32 26.20 27.15
CA ARG A 133 45.04 26.59 28.54
C ARG A 133 46.24 27.43 28.98
N ALA A 134 46.12 28.75 28.89
CA ALA A 134 47.01 29.63 29.60
C ALA A 134 46.97 29.26 31.10
N SER A 135 48.15 29.26 31.74
CA SER A 135 48.34 29.28 33.20
C SER A 135 48.13 27.95 33.95
N THR A 136 49.18 27.12 33.99
CA THR A 136 50.05 26.86 35.18
C THR A 136 50.94 25.64 34.92
N ILE A 137 52.17 25.67 35.45
CA ILE A 137 53.32 24.79 35.18
C ILE A 137 53.09 23.28 35.44
N LYS A 138 51.87 22.84 35.82
CA LYS A 138 51.60 21.45 36.24
C LYS A 138 50.53 20.68 35.45
N GLU A 139 49.85 21.25 34.46
CA GLU A 139 48.94 20.46 33.60
C GLU A 139 49.38 20.49 32.13
N PRO A 140 49.42 19.34 31.43
CA PRO A 140 49.85 19.27 30.04
C PRO A 140 48.86 20.03 29.13
N ALA A 141 49.40 20.87 28.25
CA ALA A 141 48.66 21.48 27.16
C ALA A 141 47.97 20.38 26.33
N HIS A 142 46.69 20.57 26.02
CA HIS A 142 45.96 19.66 25.14
C HIS A 142 46.38 19.99 23.70
N GLY A 143 46.94 19.01 22.99
CA GLY A 143 47.25 19.12 21.55
C GLY A 143 46.75 17.90 20.80
N ALA A 144 46.96 17.85 19.49
CA ALA A 144 46.55 16.72 18.67
C ALA A 144 47.72 15.78 18.41
N THR A 145 47.45 14.47 18.40
CA THR A 145 48.40 13.45 17.97
C THR A 145 48.28 13.21 16.46
N PHE A 146 49.29 12.59 15.84
CA PHE A 146 49.20 12.17 14.43
C PHE A 146 47.98 11.26 14.17
N ALA A 147 47.53 10.49 15.16
CA ALA A 147 46.35 9.64 15.04
C ALA A 147 45.03 10.44 14.99
N ASP A 148 45.02 11.69 15.43
CA ASP A 148 43.82 12.54 15.43
C ASP A 148 43.51 13.10 14.04
N PHE A 149 44.51 13.26 13.18
CA PHE A 149 44.31 13.65 11.78
C PHE A 149 43.54 12.60 10.98
N GLY A 150 43.55 11.35 11.43
CA GLY A 150 42.70 10.28 10.89
C GLY A 150 41.21 10.45 11.21
N LEU A 151 40.81 11.38 12.08
CA LEU A 151 39.40 11.60 12.45
C LEU A 151 38.50 11.92 11.24
N LYS A 152 39.07 12.61 10.24
CA LYS A 152 38.39 12.91 8.96
C LYS A 152 37.95 11.63 8.25
N ASP A 153 38.87 10.68 8.12
CA ASP A 153 38.60 9.38 7.50
C ASP A 153 37.76 8.47 8.41
N GLU A 154 37.92 8.53 9.73
CA GLU A 154 37.10 7.77 10.70
C GLU A 154 35.62 8.18 10.64
N LEU A 155 35.30 9.46 10.45
CA LEU A 155 33.90 9.90 10.41
C LEU A 155 33.21 9.58 9.08
N THR A 156 33.96 9.37 8.00
CA THR A 156 33.41 9.20 6.64
C THR A 156 33.50 7.75 6.14
N LYS A 157 34.49 6.97 6.62
CA LYS A 157 34.77 5.61 6.12
C LYS A 157 34.77 4.61 7.27
N PRO A 158 33.83 3.65 7.32
CA PRO A 158 33.71 2.71 8.45
C PRO A 158 34.91 1.78 8.58
N TRP A 159 35.50 1.34 7.46
CA TRP A 159 36.72 0.51 7.48
C TRP A 159 37.92 1.26 8.06
N MET A 160 38.05 2.58 7.81
CA MET A 160 39.10 3.40 8.40
C MET A 160 38.93 3.50 9.92
N THR A 161 37.70 3.58 10.42
CA THR A 161 37.43 3.53 11.87
C THR A 161 37.89 2.23 12.51
N ILE A 162 37.58 1.09 11.89
CA ILE A 162 37.99 -0.22 12.38
C ILE A 162 39.52 -0.35 12.35
N LEU A 163 40.16 0.04 11.25
CA LEU A 163 41.62 0.02 11.10
C LEU A 163 42.31 0.94 12.11
N SER A 164 41.80 2.16 12.29
CA SER A 164 42.31 3.11 13.30
C SER A 164 42.13 2.58 14.72
N PHE A 165 41.01 1.90 15.03
CA PHE A 165 40.84 1.25 16.33
C PHE A 165 41.80 0.08 16.53
N ALA A 166 41.92 -0.81 15.55
CA ALA A 166 42.83 -1.95 15.62
C ALA A 166 44.29 -1.49 15.77
N THR A 167 44.70 -0.46 15.04
CA THR A 167 46.04 0.14 15.17
C THR A 167 46.22 0.82 16.53
N ARG A 168 45.20 1.49 17.09
CA ARG A 168 45.24 2.03 18.47
C ARG A 168 45.36 0.93 19.51
N CYS A 169 44.59 -0.17 19.41
CA CYS A 169 44.65 -1.30 20.34
C CYS A 169 45.94 -2.10 20.27
N ARG A 170 46.57 -2.20 19.08
CA ARG A 170 47.91 -2.81 18.96
C ARG A 170 49.01 -1.97 19.59
N ARG A 171 48.80 -0.65 19.74
CA ARG A 171 49.82 0.32 20.18
C ARG A 171 49.67 0.79 21.62
N SER A 172 48.44 0.86 22.11
CA SER A 172 48.07 1.27 23.46
C SER A 172 47.24 0.17 24.11
N LYS A 173 47.43 -0.07 25.41
CA LYS A 173 46.56 -0.97 26.17
C LYS A 173 45.11 -0.50 26.02
N TRP A 174 44.19 -1.46 25.99
CA TRP A 174 42.76 -1.23 25.77
C TRP A 174 42.24 -0.10 26.68
N SER A 175 41.65 0.94 26.09
CA SER A 175 41.10 2.07 26.82
C SER A 175 39.64 2.33 26.44
N TRP A 176 38.81 2.57 27.47
CA TRP A 176 37.39 2.87 27.29
C TRP A 176 37.14 4.09 26.40
N SER A 177 38.02 5.10 26.45
CA SER A 177 37.93 6.29 25.59
C SER A 177 38.13 5.94 24.10
N SER A 178 39.08 5.05 23.79
CA SER A 178 39.30 4.60 22.40
C SER A 178 38.15 3.74 21.89
N LEU A 179 37.55 2.91 22.75
CA LEU A 179 36.37 2.13 22.40
C LEU A 179 35.16 3.04 22.14
N LEU A 180 34.91 4.03 23.01
CA LEU A 180 33.81 4.98 22.84
C LEU A 180 33.96 5.80 21.55
N ARG A 181 35.17 6.29 21.25
CA ARG A 181 35.47 6.98 19.99
C ARG A 181 35.21 6.07 18.80
N CYS A 182 35.66 4.82 18.85
CA CYS A 182 35.41 3.83 17.80
C CYS A 182 33.91 3.63 17.59
N LEU A 183 33.14 3.39 18.65
CA LEU A 183 31.69 3.17 18.55
C LEU A 183 30.98 4.41 17.97
N LEU A 184 31.31 5.62 18.42
CA LEU A 184 30.71 6.85 17.89
C LEU A 184 31.08 7.09 16.42
N CYS A 185 32.36 6.98 16.07
CA CYS A 185 32.80 7.18 14.68
C CYS A 185 32.27 6.07 13.76
N LEU A 186 32.14 4.84 14.24
CA LEU A 186 31.58 3.72 13.49
C LEU A 186 30.08 3.94 13.26
N CYS A 187 29.33 4.34 14.29
CA CYS A 187 27.91 4.68 14.14
C CYS A 187 27.70 5.79 13.10
N ILE A 188 28.51 6.86 13.15
CA ILE A 188 28.42 7.97 12.19
C ILE A 188 28.80 7.51 10.79
N SER A 189 29.98 6.89 10.61
CA SER A 189 30.48 6.47 9.29
C SER A 189 29.62 5.39 8.62
N VAL A 190 29.07 4.44 9.39
CA VAL A 190 28.09 3.47 8.87
C VAL A 190 26.80 4.19 8.48
N SER A 191 26.34 5.16 9.26
CA SER A 191 25.13 5.94 8.92
C SER A 191 25.31 6.78 7.66
N VAL A 192 26.49 7.37 7.47
CA VAL A 192 26.87 8.11 6.24
C VAL A 192 26.85 7.16 5.05
N MET A 193 27.51 6.00 5.17
CA MET A 193 27.56 4.99 4.11
C MET A 193 26.16 4.48 3.73
N LEU A 194 25.28 4.28 4.71
CA LEU A 194 23.91 3.79 4.51
C LEU A 194 22.89 4.90 4.21
N GLN A 195 23.32 6.16 4.13
CA GLN A 195 22.42 7.28 3.96
C GLN A 195 21.60 7.22 2.67
N GLY A 196 22.24 6.88 1.54
CA GLY A 196 21.55 6.75 0.26
C GLY A 196 20.45 5.69 0.30
N LEU A 197 20.76 4.54 0.93
CA LEU A 197 19.76 3.49 1.18
C LEU A 197 18.64 4.01 2.09
N ALA A 198 18.98 4.78 3.13
CA ALA A 198 18.01 5.26 4.09
C ALA A 198 17.05 6.29 3.49
N ILE A 199 17.55 7.24 2.70
CA ILE A 199 16.73 8.21 1.96
C ILE A 199 15.87 7.47 0.94
N ASN A 200 16.43 6.52 0.19
CA ASN A 200 15.64 5.72 -0.74
C ASN A 200 14.54 4.91 -0.06
N THR A 201 14.80 4.45 1.15
CA THR A 201 13.83 3.66 1.91
C THR A 201 12.68 4.52 2.39
N VAL A 202 12.97 5.72 2.88
CA VAL A 202 12.00 6.58 3.56
C VAL A 202 11.33 7.59 2.62
N ALA A 203 12.07 8.20 1.68
CA ALA A 203 11.60 9.32 0.88
C ALA A 203 11.02 8.90 -0.49
N VAL A 204 11.50 7.80 -1.09
CA VAL A 204 11.02 7.38 -2.41
C VAL A 204 9.56 6.91 -2.28
N PRO A 205 8.62 7.50 -3.05
CA PRO A 205 7.25 7.03 -3.06
C PRO A 205 7.18 5.64 -3.66
N LYS A 206 6.56 4.74 -2.91
CA LYS A 206 6.50 3.32 -3.20
C LYS A 206 5.04 2.90 -3.28
N LYS A 207 4.69 2.09 -4.27
CA LYS A 207 3.35 1.53 -4.42
C LYS A 207 3.02 0.65 -3.20
N ARG A 208 1.84 0.83 -2.60
CA ARG A 208 1.42 0.14 -1.39
C ARG A 208 -0.09 0.00 -1.33
N TRP A 209 -0.55 -1.04 -0.66
CA TRP A 209 -1.93 -1.11 -0.19
C TRP A 209 -2.03 -0.30 1.09
N TYR A 210 -2.99 0.62 1.13
CA TYR A 210 -3.24 1.48 2.27
C TYR A 210 -4.70 1.34 2.72
N PRO A 211 -4.95 1.19 4.03
CA PRO A 211 -3.95 1.00 5.07
C PRO A 211 -3.32 -0.41 4.99
N ASN A 212 -2.04 -0.51 5.37
CA ASN A 212 -1.27 -1.76 5.31
C ASN A 212 -1.60 -2.66 6.51
N TYR A 213 -2.80 -3.23 6.53
CA TYR A 213 -3.23 -4.19 7.55
C TYR A 213 -3.27 -5.60 6.96
N PRO A 214 -2.61 -6.59 7.59
CA PRO A 214 -2.81 -7.98 7.21
C PRO A 214 -4.26 -8.36 7.53
N PHE A 215 -4.98 -8.95 6.56
CA PHE A 215 -6.35 -9.46 6.72
C PHE A 215 -6.48 -10.63 7.73
N VAL A 216 -5.39 -10.99 8.39
CA VAL A 216 -5.29 -12.13 9.30
C VAL A 216 -5.99 -11.76 10.62
N ASN A 217 -7.20 -12.29 10.82
CA ASN A 217 -8.03 -12.26 12.04
C ASN A 217 -9.02 -11.12 12.22
N GLY A 218 -9.50 -10.52 11.12
CA GLY A 218 -10.52 -9.48 11.21
C GLY A 218 -9.99 -8.20 11.86
N TRP A 219 -10.71 -7.14 11.57
CA TRP A 219 -10.40 -5.73 11.83
C TRP A 219 -9.76 -5.51 13.22
N GLY A 220 -8.43 -5.52 13.29
CA GLY A 220 -7.68 -5.12 14.48
C GLY A 220 -8.03 -3.69 14.91
N PRO A 221 -7.52 -3.18 16.04
CA PRO A 221 -7.84 -1.82 16.50
C PRO A 221 -7.35 -0.77 15.50
N MET A 222 -8.23 -0.40 14.57
CA MET A 222 -7.98 0.62 13.54
C MET A 222 -8.22 2.01 14.11
N ARG A 223 -7.38 2.97 13.70
CA ARG A 223 -7.57 4.39 14.00
C ARG A 223 -8.83 4.89 13.30
N SER A 224 -9.53 5.86 13.90
CA SER A 224 -10.74 6.45 13.32
C SER A 224 -10.52 7.02 11.91
N GLN A 225 -9.35 7.62 11.68
CA GLN A 225 -8.98 8.15 10.37
C GLN A 225 -8.84 7.05 9.31
N ASP A 226 -8.27 5.90 9.65
CA ASP A 226 -8.14 4.78 8.70
C ASP A 226 -9.52 4.21 8.36
N LYS A 227 -10.41 4.07 9.35
CA LYS A 227 -11.80 3.66 9.09
C LYS A 227 -12.49 4.61 8.11
N MET A 228 -12.32 5.92 8.29
CA MET A 228 -12.89 6.93 7.38
C MET A 228 -12.36 6.80 5.95
N MET A 229 -11.06 6.50 5.75
CA MET A 229 -10.48 6.30 4.42
C MET A 229 -10.87 4.98 3.76
N MET A 230 -11.18 3.96 4.56
CA MET A 230 -11.60 2.63 4.08
C MET A 230 -13.11 2.55 3.81
N THR A 231 -13.88 3.50 4.33
CA THR A 231 -15.32 3.62 4.05
C THR A 231 -15.52 4.55 2.87
N ILE A 232 -16.31 4.12 1.90
CA ILE A 232 -16.82 4.99 0.85
C ILE A 232 -18.33 5.08 0.93
N GLU A 233 -18.86 6.22 0.51
CA GLU A 233 -20.26 6.37 0.18
C GLU A 233 -20.36 6.72 -1.30
N HIS A 234 -21.24 6.04 -2.02
CA HIS A 234 -21.51 6.33 -3.43
C HIS A 234 -23.01 6.26 -3.73
N PRO A 235 -23.48 6.93 -4.80
CA PRO A 235 -24.88 6.87 -5.21
C PRO A 235 -25.28 5.44 -5.63
N LYS A 236 -26.56 5.10 -5.50
CA LYS A 236 -27.14 3.88 -6.06
C LYS A 236 -27.19 3.98 -7.58
N LEU A 237 -26.47 3.08 -8.28
CA LEU A 237 -26.57 2.94 -9.74
C LEU A 237 -27.73 1.99 -10.10
N LEU A 238 -28.95 2.52 -10.08
CA LEU A 238 -30.14 1.76 -10.48
C LEU A 238 -30.11 1.44 -11.97
N LEU A 239 -30.51 0.22 -12.31
CA LEU A 239 -30.70 -0.24 -13.68
C LEU A 239 -32.01 0.35 -14.23
N GLN A 240 -31.91 1.05 -15.36
CA GLN A 240 -33.04 1.71 -16.03
C GLN A 240 -33.50 0.95 -17.28
N GLY A 241 -32.59 0.19 -17.91
CA GLY A 241 -32.89 -0.60 -19.08
C GLY A 241 -31.77 -1.57 -19.42
N VAL A 242 -32.04 -2.43 -20.39
CA VAL A 242 -31.08 -3.40 -20.94
C VAL A 242 -31.23 -3.49 -22.46
N ASP A 243 -30.16 -3.81 -23.17
CA ASP A 243 -30.21 -4.15 -24.60
C ASP A 243 -29.17 -5.21 -24.96
N TRP A 244 -29.33 -5.87 -26.10
CA TRP A 244 -28.41 -6.91 -26.58
C TRP A 244 -27.73 -6.51 -27.90
N TYR A 245 -27.67 -5.21 -28.21
CA TYR A 245 -27.07 -4.74 -29.46
C TYR A 245 -25.57 -5.00 -29.53
N ASN A 246 -24.89 -5.17 -28.39
CA ASN A 246 -23.50 -5.64 -28.34
C ASN A 246 -23.34 -7.01 -29.03
N LEU A 247 -24.31 -7.92 -28.90
CA LEU A 247 -24.24 -9.25 -29.50
C LEU A 247 -24.37 -9.21 -31.03
N LEU A 248 -25.04 -8.19 -31.58
CA LEU A 248 -25.20 -8.02 -33.02
C LEU A 248 -23.84 -7.85 -33.70
N GLY A 249 -23.03 -6.89 -33.23
CA GLY A 249 -21.74 -6.57 -33.83
C GLY A 249 -20.74 -7.72 -33.70
N THR A 250 -20.70 -8.37 -32.53
CA THR A 250 -19.85 -9.55 -32.31
C THR A 250 -20.32 -10.73 -33.18
N GLY A 251 -21.63 -11.02 -33.21
CA GLY A 251 -22.19 -12.10 -34.02
C GLY A 251 -21.95 -11.92 -35.52
N GLN A 252 -22.15 -10.71 -36.03
CA GLN A 252 -21.87 -10.35 -37.42
C GLN A 252 -20.39 -10.56 -37.77
N ALA A 253 -19.48 -10.16 -36.88
CA ALA A 253 -18.05 -10.34 -37.09
C ALA A 253 -17.64 -11.83 -37.11
N SER A 254 -18.36 -12.70 -36.40
CA SER A 254 -18.07 -14.14 -36.34
C SER A 254 -18.59 -14.93 -37.54
N VAL A 255 -19.74 -14.55 -38.11
CA VAL A 255 -20.42 -15.33 -39.17
C VAL A 255 -20.24 -14.72 -40.57
N GLY A 256 -19.92 -13.42 -40.67
CA GLY A 256 -19.86 -12.68 -41.93
C GLY A 256 -21.14 -11.89 -42.21
N THR A 257 -21.10 -11.02 -43.22
CA THR A 257 -22.12 -9.98 -43.43
C THR A 257 -23.26 -10.34 -44.39
N GLU A 258 -23.21 -11.49 -45.06
CA GLU A 258 -24.14 -11.83 -46.14
C GLU A 258 -25.19 -12.87 -45.73
N GLY A 259 -26.42 -12.68 -46.22
CA GLY A 259 -27.45 -13.74 -46.29
C GLY A 259 -28.45 -13.86 -45.13
N TYR A 260 -28.34 -13.07 -44.07
CA TYR A 260 -29.23 -13.15 -42.91
C TYR A 260 -29.73 -11.79 -42.44
N PRO A 261 -30.95 -11.69 -41.89
CA PRO A 261 -31.37 -10.52 -41.15
C PRO A 261 -30.41 -10.21 -40.00
N PRO A 262 -30.07 -8.93 -39.76
CA PRO A 262 -29.05 -8.59 -38.76
C PRO A 262 -29.34 -9.18 -37.37
N TRP A 263 -30.60 -9.16 -36.94
CA TRP A 263 -30.99 -9.65 -35.61
C TRP A 263 -30.72 -11.15 -35.39
N ASP A 264 -30.69 -11.96 -36.45
CA ASP A 264 -30.43 -13.40 -36.33
C ASP A 264 -29.01 -13.69 -35.85
N TRP A 265 -28.03 -12.83 -36.18
CA TRP A 265 -26.66 -12.96 -35.66
C TRP A 265 -26.61 -12.78 -34.14
N GLY A 266 -27.31 -11.76 -33.63
CA GLY A 266 -27.38 -11.48 -32.20
C GLY A 266 -28.14 -12.57 -31.44
N LEU A 267 -29.26 -13.05 -31.98
CA LEU A 267 -30.05 -14.14 -31.40
C LEU A 267 -29.29 -15.47 -31.40
N GLY A 268 -28.58 -15.80 -32.48
CA GLY A 268 -27.74 -16.98 -32.58
C GLY A 268 -26.58 -16.95 -31.57
N LEU A 269 -25.90 -15.80 -31.44
CA LEU A 269 -24.82 -15.64 -30.46
C LEU A 269 -25.35 -15.69 -29.02
N SER A 270 -26.46 -15.01 -28.74
CA SER A 270 -27.20 -15.09 -27.46
C SER A 270 -27.52 -16.55 -27.11
N ALA A 271 -28.08 -17.30 -28.05
CA ALA A 271 -28.40 -18.71 -27.88
C ALA A 271 -27.16 -19.56 -27.56
N SER A 272 -26.09 -19.41 -28.34
CA SER A 272 -24.85 -20.15 -28.15
C SER A 272 -24.21 -19.87 -26.78
N LEU A 273 -24.05 -18.59 -26.42
CA LEU A 273 -23.40 -18.19 -25.17
C LEU A 273 -24.21 -18.60 -23.93
N SER A 274 -25.54 -18.49 -23.98
CA SER A 274 -26.40 -18.99 -22.92
C SER A 274 -26.27 -20.51 -22.74
N MET A 275 -26.16 -21.27 -23.82
CA MET A 275 -25.91 -22.72 -23.76
C MET A 275 -24.55 -23.04 -23.16
N VAL A 276 -23.49 -22.31 -23.53
CA VAL A 276 -22.16 -22.44 -22.91
C VAL A 276 -22.26 -22.18 -21.41
N GLY A 277 -22.92 -21.10 -20.98
CA GLY A 277 -23.10 -20.80 -19.56
C GLY A 277 -23.84 -21.90 -18.79
N LEU A 278 -24.79 -22.62 -19.41
CA LEU A 278 -25.45 -23.77 -18.80
C LEU A 278 -24.51 -24.97 -18.59
N THR A 279 -23.49 -25.16 -19.43
CA THR A 279 -22.55 -26.29 -19.28
C THR A 279 -21.75 -26.24 -17.98
N HIS A 280 -21.50 -25.04 -17.43
CA HIS A 280 -20.76 -24.85 -16.19
C HIS A 280 -21.60 -25.05 -14.92
N MET A 281 -22.93 -25.04 -15.05
CA MET A 281 -23.86 -25.11 -13.93
C MET A 281 -23.74 -26.42 -13.14
N VAL A 282 -23.66 -27.57 -13.83
CA VAL A 282 -23.58 -28.88 -13.17
C VAL A 282 -22.32 -28.99 -12.31
N TYR A 283 -21.18 -28.56 -12.85
CA TYR A 283 -19.93 -28.48 -12.09
C TYR A 283 -20.07 -27.56 -10.87
N THR A 284 -20.65 -26.37 -11.05
CA THR A 284 -20.83 -25.38 -9.98
C THR A 284 -21.70 -25.91 -8.84
N VAL A 285 -22.79 -26.62 -9.15
CA VAL A 285 -23.68 -27.23 -8.14
C VAL A 285 -23.02 -28.42 -7.44
N SER A 286 -22.14 -29.15 -8.15
CA SER A 286 -21.41 -30.29 -7.57
C SER A 286 -20.34 -29.92 -6.54
N LEU A 287 -19.97 -28.63 -6.44
CA LEU A 287 -18.99 -28.17 -5.47
C LEU A 287 -19.49 -28.44 -4.02
N PRO A 288 -18.60 -28.89 -3.12
CA PRO A 288 -18.98 -29.17 -1.74
C PRO A 288 -19.34 -27.89 -0.97
N GLU A 289 -18.70 -26.75 -1.30
CA GLU A 289 -19.03 -25.46 -0.70
C GLU A 289 -20.33 -24.90 -1.28
N LYS A 290 -21.39 -24.90 -0.45
CA LYS A 290 -22.71 -24.37 -0.83
C LYS A 290 -22.84 -22.91 -0.44
N SER A 291 -22.96 -22.02 -1.43
CA SER A 291 -23.44 -20.64 -1.31
C SER A 291 -23.39 -19.92 -2.68
N TRP A 292 -23.13 -18.61 -2.72
CA TRP A 292 -22.89 -17.85 -3.94
C TRP A 292 -21.66 -18.36 -4.67
N GLN A 293 -21.88 -18.86 -5.88
CA GLN A 293 -20.85 -19.38 -6.75
C GLN A 293 -20.89 -18.69 -8.11
N HIS A 294 -19.73 -18.54 -8.72
CA HIS A 294 -19.61 -18.10 -10.10
C HIS A 294 -20.02 -19.25 -11.03
N VAL A 295 -21.10 -19.08 -11.78
CA VAL A 295 -21.49 -20.07 -12.78
C VAL A 295 -20.76 -19.80 -14.10
N TYR A 296 -20.71 -18.53 -14.49
CA TYR A 296 -20.15 -18.16 -15.78
C TYR A 296 -19.50 -16.78 -15.70
N ARG A 297 -18.30 -16.69 -16.26
CA ARG A 297 -17.53 -15.46 -16.47
C ARG A 297 -17.26 -15.36 -17.96
N MET A 298 -17.66 -14.25 -18.57
CA MET A 298 -17.44 -14.03 -19.99
C MET A 298 -16.86 -12.65 -20.27
N ALA A 299 -16.06 -12.58 -21.33
CA ALA A 299 -15.70 -11.35 -22.01
C ALA A 299 -15.99 -11.59 -23.49
N LEU A 300 -16.82 -10.74 -24.09
CA LEU A 300 -17.10 -10.83 -25.52
C LEU A 300 -15.88 -10.32 -26.30
N ASP A 301 -15.61 -10.90 -27.46
CA ASP A 301 -14.53 -10.43 -28.32
C ASP A 301 -14.75 -8.96 -28.69
N LYS A 302 -13.69 -8.15 -28.54
CA LYS A 302 -13.67 -6.68 -28.69
C LYS A 302 -14.48 -5.91 -27.64
N ASP A 303 -15.12 -6.58 -26.71
CA ASP A 303 -15.75 -5.92 -25.57
C ASP A 303 -14.73 -5.73 -24.44
N ALA A 304 -14.66 -4.50 -23.94
CA ALA A 304 -13.82 -4.18 -22.79
C ALA A 304 -14.38 -4.80 -21.50
N LEU A 305 -15.67 -5.15 -21.47
CA LEU A 305 -16.39 -5.53 -20.27
C LEU A 305 -16.32 -7.03 -19.98
N THR A 306 -16.02 -7.33 -18.72
CA THR A 306 -16.18 -8.67 -18.14
C THR A 306 -17.54 -8.75 -17.45
N ARG A 307 -18.27 -9.83 -17.70
CA ARG A 307 -19.61 -10.07 -17.16
C ARG A 307 -19.63 -11.37 -16.37
N TRP A 308 -20.39 -11.37 -15.29
CA TRP A 308 -20.49 -12.52 -14.39
C TRP A 308 -21.95 -12.89 -14.10
N THR A 309 -22.19 -14.18 -14.01
CA THR A 309 -23.42 -14.77 -13.49
C THR A 309 -23.13 -15.53 -12.21
N ALA A 310 -23.90 -15.23 -11.17
CA ALA A 310 -23.83 -15.87 -9.86
C ALA A 310 -25.09 -16.71 -9.60
N LEU A 311 -24.90 -17.84 -8.94
CA LEU A 311 -25.96 -18.73 -8.46
C LEU A 311 -25.75 -19.00 -6.97
N ARG A 312 -26.82 -18.93 -6.20
CA ARG A 312 -26.82 -19.43 -4.82
C ARG A 312 -27.06 -20.94 -4.83
N THR A 313 -26.06 -21.72 -4.42
CA THR A 313 -26.10 -23.19 -4.44
C THR A 313 -26.62 -23.84 -3.16
N SER A 314 -27.11 -23.06 -2.19
CA SER A 314 -27.77 -23.57 -0.98
C SER A 314 -29.26 -23.82 -1.26
N PHE A 315 -29.63 -25.07 -1.56
CA PHE A 315 -31.00 -25.47 -1.95
C PHE A 315 -31.80 -26.13 -0.81
N ASP A 316 -31.25 -26.09 0.41
CA ASP A 316 -31.66 -26.87 1.57
C ASP A 316 -33.06 -26.52 2.09
N LEU A 317 -33.59 -25.35 1.71
CA LEU A 317 -34.92 -24.89 2.09
C LEU A 317 -35.97 -25.27 1.04
N PRO A 318 -36.96 -26.11 1.38
CA PRO A 318 -38.02 -26.48 0.44
C PRO A 318 -38.83 -25.24 0.03
N ASN A 319 -39.21 -25.16 -1.25
CA ASN A 319 -39.97 -24.07 -1.85
C ASN A 319 -39.28 -22.70 -1.85
N ARG A 320 -37.99 -22.63 -1.52
CA ARG A 320 -37.22 -21.40 -1.70
C ARG A 320 -36.96 -21.18 -3.19
N PRO A 321 -37.20 -19.98 -3.75
CA PRO A 321 -36.83 -19.70 -5.12
C PRO A 321 -35.31 -19.78 -5.28
N VAL A 322 -34.87 -20.28 -6.43
CA VAL A 322 -33.47 -20.24 -6.83
C VAL A 322 -33.07 -18.80 -7.10
N GLU A 323 -32.11 -18.29 -6.33
CA GLU A 323 -31.61 -16.93 -6.43
C GLU A 323 -30.39 -16.89 -7.34
N THR A 324 -30.42 -16.00 -8.33
CA THR A 324 -29.31 -15.71 -9.22
C THR A 324 -29.16 -14.20 -9.39
N PHE A 325 -27.97 -13.73 -9.71
CA PHE A 325 -27.76 -12.33 -10.07
C PHE A 325 -26.62 -12.19 -11.10
N SER A 326 -26.49 -11.01 -11.69
CA SER A 326 -25.34 -10.69 -12.54
C SER A 326 -24.66 -9.40 -12.15
N ALA A 327 -23.35 -9.34 -12.39
CA ALA A 327 -22.53 -8.15 -12.20
C ALA A 327 -21.61 -7.94 -13.42
N ASP A 328 -21.08 -6.73 -13.54
CA ASP A 328 -20.14 -6.31 -14.59
C ASP A 328 -19.07 -5.38 -13.98
N ASP A 329 -17.95 -5.26 -14.68
CA ASP A 329 -16.82 -4.43 -14.26
C ASP A 329 -17.06 -2.95 -14.55
N GLU A 330 -17.99 -2.64 -15.45
CA GLU A 330 -18.45 -1.29 -15.76
C GLU A 330 -18.95 -0.56 -14.51
N GLN A 331 -19.79 -1.22 -13.69
CA GLN A 331 -20.29 -0.61 -12.46
C GLN A 331 -19.17 -0.29 -11.46
N VAL A 332 -18.21 -1.20 -11.29
CA VAL A 332 -17.07 -1.00 -10.39
C VAL A 332 -16.19 0.14 -10.89
N THR A 333 -15.95 0.18 -12.20
CA THR A 333 -15.16 1.22 -12.87
C THR A 333 -15.87 2.58 -12.77
N SER A 334 -17.19 2.61 -12.94
CA SER A 334 -18.00 3.82 -12.83
C SER A 334 -17.99 4.40 -11.42
N VAL A 335 -18.13 3.55 -10.39
CA VAL A 335 -18.01 3.97 -8.99
C VAL A 335 -16.61 4.51 -8.70
N PHE A 336 -15.56 3.82 -9.17
CA PHE A 336 -14.18 4.25 -8.99
C PHE A 336 -13.90 5.61 -9.65
N ASN A 337 -14.29 5.79 -10.91
CA ASN A 337 -14.13 7.05 -11.64
C ASN A 337 -14.90 8.19 -10.97
N TRP A 338 -16.14 7.93 -10.54
CA TRP A 338 -16.93 8.92 -9.84
C TRP A 338 -16.31 9.37 -8.50
N LEU A 339 -15.78 8.44 -7.70
CA LEU A 339 -15.07 8.79 -6.48
C LEU A 339 -13.85 9.67 -6.77
N ARG A 340 -13.15 9.39 -7.88
CA ARG A 340 -11.99 10.16 -8.33
C ARG A 340 -12.38 11.58 -8.74
N ASP A 341 -13.46 11.70 -9.50
CA ASP A 341 -13.98 12.97 -10.02
C ASP A 341 -14.58 13.84 -8.91
N THR A 342 -15.15 13.23 -7.88
CA THR A 342 -15.68 13.91 -6.67
C THR A 342 -14.63 14.13 -5.58
N HIS A 343 -13.36 13.81 -5.86
CA HIS A 343 -12.22 13.98 -4.95
C HIS A 343 -12.37 13.27 -3.60
N HIS A 344 -13.03 12.11 -3.55
CA HIS A 344 -13.06 11.29 -2.34
C HIS A 344 -11.66 10.82 -2.00
N GLN A 345 -11.12 11.18 -0.83
CA GLN A 345 -9.78 10.74 -0.45
C GLN A 345 -9.80 9.26 -0.03
N PRO A 346 -8.86 8.43 -0.51
CA PRO A 346 -7.65 8.75 -1.28
C PRO A 346 -7.74 8.44 -2.80
N THR A 347 -8.95 8.29 -3.36
CA THR A 347 -9.20 7.76 -4.72
C THR A 347 -8.49 8.54 -5.83
N ALA A 348 -8.40 9.87 -5.69
CA ALA A 348 -7.69 10.78 -6.61
C ALA A 348 -6.23 10.37 -6.91
N SER A 349 -5.59 9.69 -5.96
CA SER A 349 -4.18 9.28 -6.03
C SER A 349 -3.99 7.76 -6.12
N SER A 350 -5.10 7.01 -6.25
CA SER A 350 -5.07 5.56 -6.30
C SER A 350 -4.92 5.01 -7.70
N THR A 351 -4.11 3.97 -7.81
CA THR A 351 -3.89 3.21 -9.04
C THR A 351 -4.57 1.83 -8.97
N GLY A 352 -5.49 1.65 -8.02
CA GLY A 352 -6.12 0.37 -7.74
C GLY A 352 -6.78 0.39 -6.36
N TRP A 353 -7.63 -0.59 -6.11
CA TRP A 353 -8.38 -0.72 -4.86
C TRP A 353 -8.89 -2.16 -4.72
N THR A 354 -9.11 -2.58 -3.48
CA THR A 354 -9.61 -3.90 -3.14
C THR A 354 -10.47 -3.83 -1.90
N GLY A 355 -11.44 -4.73 -1.78
CA GLY A 355 -12.20 -4.95 -0.57
C GLY A 355 -13.66 -5.19 -0.89
N ASN A 356 -14.53 -4.93 0.09
CA ASN A 356 -15.95 -5.20 -0.06
C ASN A 356 -16.68 -3.97 -0.61
N LEU A 357 -17.13 -4.07 -1.86
CA LEU A 357 -17.93 -3.07 -2.55
C LEU A 357 -19.36 -3.58 -2.70
N THR A 358 -20.31 -2.87 -2.09
CA THR A 358 -21.73 -3.18 -2.28
C THR A 358 -22.24 -2.60 -3.59
N LEU A 359 -22.77 -3.46 -4.45
CA LEU A 359 -23.27 -3.11 -5.78
C LEU A 359 -24.78 -3.27 -5.87
N VAL A 360 -25.41 -2.45 -6.70
CA VAL A 360 -26.78 -2.71 -7.19
C VAL A 360 -26.68 -3.71 -8.34
N VAL A 361 -27.22 -4.91 -8.12
CA VAL A 361 -27.23 -6.01 -9.09
C VAL A 361 -28.67 -6.37 -9.48
N PRO A 362 -28.95 -6.69 -10.75
CA PRO A 362 -30.19 -7.34 -11.11
C PRO A 362 -30.16 -8.80 -10.64
N ALA A 363 -31.16 -9.18 -9.86
CA ALA A 363 -31.36 -10.51 -9.31
C ALA A 363 -32.66 -11.14 -9.83
N LEU A 364 -32.62 -12.44 -10.07
CA LEU A 364 -33.74 -13.25 -10.50
C LEU A 364 -34.04 -14.32 -9.45
N ASN A 365 -35.31 -14.38 -9.04
CA ASN A 365 -35.85 -15.42 -8.16
C ASN A 365 -36.73 -16.34 -8.97
N THR A 366 -36.26 -17.56 -9.19
CA THR A 366 -36.91 -18.52 -10.08
C THR A 366 -37.47 -19.69 -9.29
N ILE A 367 -38.73 -20.02 -9.55
CA ILE A 367 -39.40 -21.20 -9.01
C ILE A 367 -40.14 -21.91 -10.13
N CYS A 368 -40.03 -23.23 -10.18
CA CYS A 368 -40.81 -24.08 -11.07
C CYS A 368 -41.63 -25.06 -10.25
N THR A 369 -42.86 -25.29 -10.67
CA THR A 369 -43.75 -26.30 -10.09
C THR A 369 -44.14 -27.30 -11.16
N ALA A 370 -44.12 -28.58 -10.83
CA ALA A 370 -44.60 -29.63 -11.73
C ALA A 370 -46.09 -29.41 -12.05
N THR A 371 -46.47 -29.55 -13.32
CA THR A 371 -47.84 -29.36 -13.79
C THR A 371 -48.16 -30.39 -14.87
N ASN A 372 -49.43 -30.83 -14.94
CA ASN A 372 -49.91 -31.59 -16.09
C ASN A 372 -50.17 -30.60 -17.22
N SER A 373 -49.15 -30.39 -18.05
CA SER A 373 -49.19 -29.36 -19.10
C SER A 373 -50.05 -29.82 -20.27
N SER A 374 -50.95 -28.97 -20.73
CA SER A 374 -51.71 -29.16 -21.98
C SER A 374 -50.97 -28.63 -23.22
N ALA A 375 -49.75 -28.11 -23.04
CA ALA A 375 -48.93 -27.63 -24.15
C ALA A 375 -48.44 -28.78 -25.04
N ALA A 376 -48.00 -28.46 -26.25
CA ALA A 376 -47.47 -29.45 -27.18
C ALA A 376 -46.23 -30.17 -26.60
N GLU A 377 -46.04 -31.44 -26.97
CA GLU A 377 -44.89 -32.23 -26.51
C GLU A 377 -43.56 -31.54 -26.86
N GLY A 378 -42.66 -31.45 -25.88
CA GLY A 378 -41.35 -30.82 -26.05
C GLY A 378 -41.36 -29.29 -26.22
N SER A 379 -42.51 -28.63 -26.02
CA SER A 379 -42.61 -27.17 -26.16
C SER A 379 -42.10 -26.40 -24.94
N ILE A 380 -41.56 -25.21 -25.17
CA ILE A 380 -41.18 -24.24 -24.14
C ILE A 380 -41.83 -22.91 -24.54
N ASN A 381 -42.87 -22.51 -23.81
CA ASN A 381 -43.61 -21.29 -24.09
C ASN A 381 -43.26 -20.22 -23.06
N VAL A 382 -42.69 -19.10 -23.51
CA VAL A 382 -42.38 -17.94 -22.65
C VAL A 382 -43.51 -16.92 -22.79
N THR A 383 -44.13 -16.54 -21.68
CA THR A 383 -45.13 -15.47 -21.66
C THR A 383 -44.45 -14.12 -21.44
N VAL A 384 -44.67 -13.20 -22.38
CA VAL A 384 -44.17 -11.83 -22.28
C VAL A 384 -45.23 -11.01 -21.54
N SER A 385 -44.90 -10.51 -20.36
CA SER A 385 -45.79 -9.60 -19.62
C SER A 385 -45.97 -8.30 -20.40
N ASP A 386 -47.17 -7.74 -20.31
CA ASP A 386 -47.59 -6.41 -20.76
C ASP A 386 -46.86 -5.23 -20.09
N GLY A 387 -45.78 -5.49 -19.34
CA GLY A 387 -44.99 -4.46 -18.64
C GLY A 387 -45.60 -4.01 -17.32
N THR A 388 -46.58 -4.74 -16.78
CA THR A 388 -47.21 -4.44 -15.49
C THR A 388 -46.58 -5.19 -14.32
N THR A 389 -45.80 -6.24 -14.61
CA THR A 389 -45.16 -7.09 -13.59
C THR A 389 -43.70 -7.33 -13.93
N SER A 390 -42.86 -7.54 -12.91
CA SER A 390 -41.45 -7.91 -13.11
C SER A 390 -41.27 -9.43 -13.20
N ARG A 391 -42.33 -10.13 -13.62
CA ARG A 391 -42.41 -11.60 -13.64
C ARG A 391 -42.35 -12.11 -15.07
N ILE A 392 -41.50 -13.10 -15.28
CA ILE A 392 -41.35 -13.88 -16.51
C ILE A 392 -41.91 -15.26 -16.21
N SER A 393 -42.89 -15.73 -16.99
CA SER A 393 -43.42 -17.09 -16.82
C SER A 393 -43.08 -17.94 -18.04
N MET A 394 -42.77 -19.20 -17.79
CA MET A 394 -42.41 -20.17 -18.82
C MET A 394 -43.14 -21.48 -18.56
N ASP A 395 -43.89 -21.95 -19.53
CA ASP A 395 -44.58 -23.23 -19.46
C ASP A 395 -43.81 -24.26 -20.27
N LEU A 396 -43.41 -25.35 -19.60
CA LEU A 396 -42.71 -26.48 -20.18
C LEU A 396 -43.74 -27.58 -20.48
N GLY A 397 -43.82 -27.98 -21.76
CA GLY A 397 -44.68 -29.07 -22.21
C GLY A 397 -44.23 -30.43 -21.68
N PRO A 398 -45.08 -31.46 -21.85
CA PRO A 398 -44.71 -32.83 -21.47
C PRO A 398 -43.59 -33.37 -22.39
N VAL A 399 -42.86 -34.37 -21.90
CA VAL A 399 -41.89 -35.18 -22.67
C VAL A 399 -42.13 -36.64 -22.30
N ALA A 400 -42.92 -37.35 -23.10
CA ALA A 400 -43.40 -38.70 -22.76
C ALA A 400 -42.24 -39.70 -22.67
N ALA A 401 -41.26 -39.58 -23.57
CA ALA A 401 -40.07 -40.45 -23.62
C ALA A 401 -39.19 -40.39 -22.35
N LEU A 402 -39.32 -39.34 -21.55
CA LEU A 402 -38.58 -39.17 -20.30
C LEU A 402 -39.51 -39.13 -19.07
N GLU A 403 -40.79 -39.50 -19.21
CA GLU A 403 -41.78 -39.51 -18.11
C GLU A 403 -41.98 -38.15 -17.43
N PHE A 404 -41.91 -37.06 -18.19
CA PHE A 404 -42.11 -35.71 -17.67
C PHE A 404 -43.47 -35.16 -18.10
N ALA A 405 -44.33 -34.82 -17.13
CA ALA A 405 -45.70 -34.33 -17.38
C ALA A 405 -45.77 -32.83 -17.74
N GLY A 406 -44.67 -32.09 -17.52
CA GLY A 406 -44.60 -30.64 -17.67
C GLY A 406 -44.27 -29.91 -16.38
N ALA A 407 -43.95 -28.63 -16.50
CA ALA A 407 -43.75 -27.74 -15.36
C ALA A 407 -44.07 -26.29 -15.76
N SER A 408 -44.51 -25.49 -14.80
CA SER A 408 -44.64 -24.04 -14.95
C SER A 408 -43.57 -23.36 -14.12
N CYS A 409 -42.75 -22.55 -14.77
CA CYS A 409 -41.64 -21.81 -14.20
C CYS A 409 -41.98 -20.33 -14.15
N SER A 410 -41.53 -19.68 -13.09
CA SER A 410 -41.79 -18.28 -12.80
C SER A 410 -40.53 -17.64 -12.26
N SER A 411 -40.00 -16.66 -12.96
CA SER A 411 -38.85 -15.88 -12.54
C SER A 411 -39.25 -14.44 -12.27
N THR A 412 -38.93 -13.91 -11.09
CA THR A 412 -39.19 -12.51 -10.75
C THR A 412 -37.88 -11.73 -10.76
N LEU A 413 -37.80 -10.71 -11.61
CA LEU A 413 -36.69 -9.77 -11.65
C LEU A 413 -36.87 -8.70 -10.57
N ARG A 414 -35.82 -8.45 -9.81
CA ARG A 414 -35.70 -7.33 -8.88
C ARG A 414 -34.27 -6.82 -8.84
N GLN A 415 -34.08 -5.55 -8.53
CA GLN A 415 -32.76 -5.04 -8.16
C GLN A 415 -32.48 -5.31 -6.68
N ALA A 416 -31.24 -5.64 -6.36
CA ALA A 416 -30.80 -5.93 -5.00
C ALA A 416 -29.42 -5.32 -4.73
N LEU A 417 -29.13 -5.08 -3.46
CA LEU A 417 -27.79 -4.74 -3.00
C LEU A 417 -27.05 -6.02 -2.65
N TYR A 418 -25.84 -6.17 -3.16
CA TYR A 418 -24.96 -7.31 -2.87
C TYR A 418 -23.52 -6.87 -2.60
N PRO A 419 -22.91 -7.30 -1.47
CA PRO A 419 -21.50 -7.02 -1.16
C PRO A 419 -20.55 -7.92 -1.97
N VAL A 420 -19.87 -7.35 -2.96
CA VAL A 420 -18.91 -8.04 -3.83
C VAL A 420 -17.49 -7.75 -3.35
N ASP A 421 -16.66 -8.78 -3.23
CA ASP A 421 -15.23 -8.57 -3.02
C ASP A 421 -14.56 -8.25 -4.34
N ILE A 422 -13.92 -7.09 -4.40
CA ILE A 422 -13.28 -6.58 -5.61
C ILE A 422 -11.76 -6.60 -5.48
N TRP A 423 -11.11 -6.83 -6.60
CA TRP A 423 -9.66 -6.73 -6.72
C TRP A 423 -9.30 -5.99 -8.01
N VAL A 424 -8.80 -4.76 -7.88
CA VAL A 424 -8.37 -3.89 -8.99
C VAL A 424 -6.93 -3.46 -8.73
N VAL A 425 -6.02 -3.86 -9.62
CA VAL A 425 -4.57 -3.61 -9.48
C VAL A 425 -4.06 -2.88 -10.71
N ASP A 426 -3.27 -1.81 -10.51
CA ASP A 426 -2.67 -1.05 -11.61
C ASP A 426 -3.68 -0.58 -12.66
N MET A 427 -4.89 -0.22 -12.23
CA MET A 427 -6.01 0.17 -13.11
C MET A 427 -6.39 -0.92 -14.13
N ALA A 428 -6.03 -2.19 -13.87
CA ALA A 428 -6.49 -3.32 -14.67
C ALA A 428 -7.99 -3.56 -14.50
N LYS A 429 -8.54 -4.47 -15.33
CA LYS A 429 -9.95 -4.88 -15.22
C LYS A 429 -10.24 -5.43 -13.83
N ALA A 430 -11.44 -5.13 -13.32
CA ALA A 430 -11.86 -5.60 -12.01
C ALA A 430 -12.02 -7.12 -12.00
N ASP A 431 -11.48 -7.76 -10.96
CA ASP A 431 -11.83 -9.13 -10.61
C ASP A 431 -12.86 -9.10 -9.49
N LEU A 432 -13.98 -9.79 -9.70
CA LEU A 432 -15.11 -9.85 -8.78
C LEU A 432 -15.19 -11.23 -8.17
N SER A 433 -15.37 -11.27 -6.86
CA SER A 433 -15.63 -12.48 -6.11
C SER A 433 -16.92 -12.36 -5.31
N PHE A 434 -17.84 -13.30 -5.52
CA PHE A 434 -19.12 -13.32 -4.81
C PHE A 434 -19.08 -14.09 -3.49
N ASN A 435 -18.03 -14.88 -3.23
CA ASN A 435 -17.82 -15.68 -2.03
C ASN A 435 -16.60 -15.23 -1.19
N GLY A 436 -16.15 -13.99 -1.41
CA GLY A 436 -14.96 -13.43 -0.75
C GLY A 436 -13.70 -14.27 -0.90
N TYR A 437 -13.44 -14.81 -2.09
CA TYR A 437 -12.31 -15.68 -2.41
C TYR A 437 -12.23 -16.90 -1.50
N GLY A 438 -13.41 -17.39 -1.10
CA GLY A 438 -13.58 -18.56 -0.24
C GLY A 438 -13.57 -18.26 1.26
N HIS A 439 -13.60 -16.99 1.67
CA HIS A 439 -13.61 -16.59 3.08
C HIS A 439 -14.99 -16.19 3.61
N ASP A 440 -15.91 -15.75 2.75
CA ASP A 440 -17.22 -15.23 3.15
C ASP A 440 -18.32 -15.75 2.23
N TRP A 441 -18.90 -16.87 2.65
CA TRP A 441 -19.86 -17.62 1.84
C TRP A 441 -21.29 -17.14 2.07
N ASP A 442 -21.71 -16.76 3.27
CA ASP A 442 -23.15 -16.59 3.59
C ASP A 442 -23.64 -15.12 3.49
N LYS A 443 -23.39 -14.50 2.34
CA LYS A 443 -23.87 -13.15 2.05
C LYS A 443 -25.34 -13.17 1.61
N HIS A 444 -26.13 -12.20 2.05
CA HIS A 444 -27.55 -12.11 1.70
C HIS A 444 -27.80 -10.96 0.71
N LEU A 445 -28.72 -11.19 -0.24
CA LEU A 445 -29.24 -10.14 -1.12
C LEU A 445 -30.23 -9.25 -0.34
N ALA A 446 -30.00 -7.95 -0.36
CA ALA A 446 -30.97 -6.98 0.16
C ALA A 446 -31.78 -6.39 -1.01
N TYR A 447 -32.96 -6.95 -1.25
CA TYR A 447 -33.84 -6.52 -2.34
C TYR A 447 -34.30 -5.08 -2.17
N LEU A 448 -34.21 -4.31 -3.26
CA LEU A 448 -34.74 -2.96 -3.35
C LEU A 448 -36.24 -2.98 -3.66
N PRO A 449 -36.98 -1.90 -3.37
CA PRO A 449 -38.35 -1.73 -3.85
C PRO A 449 -38.40 -1.84 -5.38
N THR A 450 -39.43 -2.50 -5.90
CA THR A 450 -39.62 -2.64 -7.35
C THR A 450 -39.90 -1.27 -7.97
N ILE A 451 -39.23 -0.98 -9.08
CA ILE A 451 -39.39 0.27 -9.83
C ILE A 451 -39.92 0.00 -11.25
N PRO A 452 -40.51 0.99 -11.95
CA PRO A 452 -41.08 0.78 -13.28
C PRO A 452 -40.10 0.20 -14.32
N SER A 453 -38.80 0.52 -14.21
CA SER A 453 -37.79 -0.06 -15.10
C SER A 453 -37.65 -1.58 -14.92
N ASP A 454 -37.91 -2.13 -13.73
CA ASP A 454 -37.84 -3.58 -13.50
C ASP A 454 -38.89 -4.32 -14.34
N TYR A 455 -40.07 -3.72 -14.55
CA TYR A 455 -41.12 -4.30 -15.40
C TYR A 455 -40.71 -4.35 -16.86
N ASN A 456 -40.14 -3.23 -17.35
CA ASN A 456 -39.64 -3.15 -18.72
C ASN A 456 -38.49 -4.13 -18.96
N ILE A 457 -37.51 -4.20 -18.04
CA ILE A 457 -36.38 -5.13 -18.15
C ILE A 457 -36.86 -6.58 -18.13
N ALA A 458 -37.82 -6.93 -17.28
CA ALA A 458 -38.40 -8.27 -17.25
C ALA A 458 -39.11 -8.62 -18.58
N SER A 459 -39.88 -7.70 -19.14
CA SER A 459 -40.57 -7.89 -20.43
C SER A 459 -39.57 -8.02 -21.60
N MET A 460 -38.51 -7.20 -21.62
CA MET A 460 -37.44 -7.29 -22.61
C MET A 460 -36.66 -8.60 -22.50
N LEU A 461 -36.33 -9.04 -21.28
CA LEU A 461 -35.68 -10.32 -21.04
C LEU A 461 -36.57 -11.48 -21.48
N ALA A 462 -37.87 -11.46 -21.17
CA ALA A 462 -38.82 -12.48 -21.61
C ALA A 462 -38.88 -12.57 -23.15
N THR A 463 -38.88 -11.43 -23.84
CA THR A 463 -38.85 -11.36 -25.31
C THR A 463 -37.55 -11.94 -25.85
N GLN A 464 -36.40 -11.50 -25.32
CA GLN A 464 -35.08 -12.02 -25.72
C GLN A 464 -34.98 -13.54 -25.49
N THR A 465 -35.51 -14.04 -24.38
CA THR A 465 -35.53 -15.47 -24.07
C THR A 465 -36.40 -16.23 -25.06
N ARG A 466 -37.64 -15.78 -25.31
CA ARG A 466 -38.55 -16.39 -26.28
C ARG A 466 -37.88 -16.52 -27.66
N ASP A 467 -37.26 -15.44 -28.12
CA ASP A 467 -36.70 -15.37 -29.46
C ASP A 467 -35.37 -16.17 -29.55
N SER A 468 -34.55 -16.15 -28.49
CA SER A 468 -33.32 -16.95 -28.42
C SER A 468 -33.58 -18.46 -28.30
N LEU A 469 -34.67 -18.88 -27.65
CA LEU A 469 -35.02 -20.31 -27.52
C LEU A 469 -35.25 -20.99 -28.88
N VAL A 470 -35.76 -20.26 -29.88
CA VAL A 470 -35.92 -20.77 -31.25
C VAL A 470 -34.55 -21.12 -31.84
N SER A 471 -33.57 -20.24 -31.66
CA SER A 471 -32.19 -20.46 -32.11
C SER A 471 -31.50 -21.58 -31.31
N MET A 472 -31.73 -21.67 -30.00
CA MET A 472 -31.22 -22.76 -29.16
C MET A 472 -31.76 -24.13 -29.60
N LYS A 473 -33.04 -24.20 -29.98
CA LYS A 473 -33.65 -25.44 -30.47
C LYS A 473 -32.92 -25.95 -31.73
N ALA A 474 -32.49 -25.05 -32.60
CA ALA A 474 -31.72 -25.40 -33.80
C ALA A 474 -30.32 -25.96 -33.47
N LEU A 475 -29.72 -25.60 -32.33
CA LEU A 475 -28.44 -26.17 -31.87
C LEU A 475 -28.57 -27.62 -31.37
N MET A 476 -29.79 -28.10 -31.09
CA MET A 476 -30.05 -29.43 -30.53
C MET A 476 -31.13 -30.19 -31.34
N PRO A 477 -30.93 -30.42 -32.65
CA PRO A 477 -31.98 -30.93 -33.53
C PRO A 477 -32.36 -32.39 -33.26
N ALA A 478 -31.41 -33.21 -32.79
CA ALA A 478 -31.62 -34.65 -32.60
C ALA A 478 -32.35 -34.99 -31.28
N GLU A 479 -32.04 -34.29 -30.20
CA GLU A 479 -32.59 -34.61 -28.86
C GLU A 479 -33.73 -33.69 -28.43
N GLY A 480 -33.82 -32.49 -29.01
CA GLY A 480 -34.74 -31.44 -28.58
C GLY A 480 -34.24 -30.70 -27.33
N LEU A 481 -34.48 -29.38 -27.30
CA LEU A 481 -33.99 -28.49 -26.24
C LEU A 481 -34.54 -28.85 -24.85
N LEU A 482 -35.85 -29.13 -24.74
CA LEU A 482 -36.47 -29.44 -23.45
C LEU A 482 -35.96 -30.78 -22.88
N SER A 483 -35.78 -31.80 -23.72
CA SER A 483 -35.21 -33.08 -23.32
C SER A 483 -33.81 -32.92 -22.74
N GLN A 484 -33.01 -32.02 -23.32
CA GLN A 484 -31.66 -31.71 -22.84
C GLN A 484 -31.69 -31.00 -21.49
N PHE A 485 -32.56 -30.00 -21.33
CA PHE A 485 -32.74 -29.35 -20.03
C PHE A 485 -33.25 -30.32 -18.95
N LEU A 486 -34.11 -31.27 -19.31
CA LEU A 486 -34.57 -32.31 -18.39
C LEU A 486 -33.42 -33.23 -17.95
N ARG A 487 -32.55 -33.64 -18.88
CA ARG A 487 -31.34 -34.42 -18.56
C ARG A 487 -30.40 -33.63 -17.64
N MET A 488 -30.23 -32.32 -17.87
CA MET A 488 -29.46 -31.46 -16.97
C MET A 488 -30.10 -31.39 -15.57
N SER A 489 -31.42 -31.21 -15.50
CA SER A 489 -32.18 -31.19 -14.24
C SER A 489 -31.97 -32.48 -13.43
N ARG A 490 -32.07 -33.65 -14.08
CA ARG A 490 -31.83 -34.95 -13.43
C ARG A 490 -30.40 -35.12 -12.95
N LYS A 491 -29.41 -34.69 -13.75
CA LYS A 491 -28.01 -34.67 -13.31
C LYS A 491 -27.81 -33.77 -12.08
N LEU A 492 -28.43 -32.60 -12.02
CA LEU A 492 -28.34 -31.74 -10.83
C LEU A 492 -28.85 -32.44 -9.57
N LYS A 493 -29.95 -33.21 -9.70
CA LYS A 493 -30.48 -34.05 -8.62
C LYS A 493 -29.53 -35.16 -8.18
N GLU A 494 -28.76 -35.74 -9.11
CA GLU A 494 -27.73 -36.73 -8.77
C GLU A 494 -26.57 -36.09 -7.97
N PHE A 495 -26.20 -34.85 -8.29
CA PHE A 495 -25.08 -34.15 -7.65
C PHE A 495 -25.44 -33.44 -6.34
N ASP A 496 -26.70 -33.05 -6.15
CA ASP A 496 -27.15 -32.39 -4.94
C ASP A 496 -28.48 -33.00 -4.44
N PRO A 497 -28.47 -33.71 -3.29
CA PRO A 497 -29.67 -34.35 -2.76
C PRO A 497 -30.74 -33.35 -2.30
N ALA A 498 -30.41 -32.06 -2.16
CA ALA A 498 -31.40 -31.02 -1.87
C ALA A 498 -32.33 -30.75 -3.07
N VAL A 499 -31.93 -31.11 -4.29
CA VAL A 499 -32.75 -31.00 -5.51
C VAL A 499 -33.65 -32.23 -5.64
N LYS A 500 -34.89 -32.13 -5.15
CA LYS A 500 -35.76 -33.30 -4.93
C LYS A 500 -36.43 -33.85 -6.19
N ASP A 501 -36.80 -32.99 -7.13
CA ASP A 501 -37.59 -33.35 -8.32
C ASP A 501 -37.13 -32.59 -9.57
N ASP A 502 -37.68 -32.98 -10.73
CA ASP A 502 -37.35 -32.38 -12.03
C ASP A 502 -37.69 -30.88 -12.06
N ALA A 503 -38.74 -30.44 -11.34
CA ALA A 503 -39.13 -29.03 -11.27
C ALA A 503 -38.13 -28.18 -10.45
N ALA A 504 -37.60 -28.71 -9.35
CA ALA A 504 -36.53 -28.08 -8.58
C ALA A 504 -35.26 -27.93 -9.43
N GLY A 505 -34.87 -28.97 -10.17
CA GLY A 505 -33.73 -28.87 -11.08
C GLY A 505 -33.98 -27.92 -12.26
N PHE A 506 -35.21 -27.87 -12.80
CA PHE A 506 -35.60 -26.87 -13.80
C PHE A 506 -35.56 -25.44 -13.25
N SER A 507 -35.86 -25.24 -11.97
CA SER A 507 -35.74 -23.91 -11.34
C SER A 507 -34.30 -23.40 -11.45
N ILE A 508 -33.31 -24.27 -11.29
CA ILE A 508 -31.88 -23.94 -11.44
C ILE A 508 -31.53 -23.69 -12.90
N VAL A 509 -31.91 -24.59 -13.81
CA VAL A 509 -31.65 -24.46 -15.26
C VAL A 509 -32.21 -23.13 -15.79
N MET A 510 -33.47 -22.81 -15.48
CA MET A 510 -34.14 -21.61 -15.96
C MET A 510 -33.59 -20.35 -15.30
N ALA A 511 -33.24 -20.39 -14.01
CA ALA A 511 -32.59 -19.27 -13.34
C ALA A 511 -31.26 -18.91 -14.01
N VAL A 512 -30.40 -19.90 -14.24
CA VAL A 512 -29.09 -19.70 -14.87
C VAL A 512 -29.24 -19.27 -16.32
N LEU A 513 -30.17 -19.86 -17.07
CA LEU A 513 -30.46 -19.49 -18.46
C LEU A 513 -30.84 -18.01 -18.58
N LEU A 514 -31.84 -17.57 -17.81
CA LEU A 514 -32.30 -16.18 -17.80
C LEU A 514 -31.23 -15.24 -17.30
N GLN A 515 -30.53 -15.60 -16.21
CA GLN A 515 -29.51 -14.73 -15.64
C GLN A 515 -28.30 -14.59 -16.56
N ASN A 516 -27.92 -15.65 -17.28
CA ASN A 516 -26.90 -15.58 -18.31
C ASN A 516 -27.32 -14.65 -19.45
N MET A 517 -28.55 -14.78 -19.96
CA MET A 517 -29.07 -13.84 -20.98
C MET A 517 -29.02 -12.39 -20.49
N LEU A 518 -29.47 -12.14 -19.26
CA LEU A 518 -29.43 -10.80 -18.67
C LEU A 518 -28.00 -10.30 -18.47
N SER A 519 -27.08 -11.17 -18.06
CA SER A 519 -25.68 -10.80 -17.86
C SER A 519 -25.04 -10.30 -19.16
N MET A 520 -25.39 -10.90 -20.31
CA MET A 520 -24.89 -10.55 -21.65
C MET A 520 -25.37 -9.21 -22.19
N SER A 521 -26.45 -8.66 -21.62
CA SER A 521 -26.97 -7.37 -22.04
C SER A 521 -26.00 -6.22 -21.73
N ASN A 522 -26.08 -5.17 -22.53
CA ASN A 522 -25.65 -3.84 -22.12
C ASN A 522 -26.63 -3.31 -21.09
N LYS A 523 -26.11 -2.77 -19.99
CA LYS A 523 -26.91 -2.30 -18.86
C LYS A 523 -26.98 -0.78 -18.88
N ILE A 524 -28.17 -0.24 -19.13
CA ILE A 524 -28.41 1.20 -19.10
C ILE A 524 -28.69 1.59 -17.65
N ARG A 525 -27.71 2.21 -17.00
CA ARG A 525 -27.80 2.63 -15.58
C ARG A 525 -28.13 4.11 -15.48
N ALA A 526 -28.74 4.50 -14.36
CA ALA A 526 -28.95 5.90 -14.04
C ALA A 526 -27.59 6.65 -14.00
N PRO A 527 -27.50 7.87 -14.56
CA PRO A 527 -26.26 8.63 -14.57
C PRO A 527 -25.85 8.97 -13.14
N LEU A 528 -24.54 8.93 -12.87
CA LEU A 528 -24.00 9.31 -11.58
C LEU A 528 -24.08 10.85 -11.41
N PRO A 529 -24.66 11.35 -10.30
CA PRO A 529 -24.71 12.79 -10.02
C PRO A 529 -23.32 13.35 -9.75
N SER A 530 -23.07 14.63 -9.98
CA SER A 530 -21.75 15.25 -9.68
C SER A 530 -21.44 15.39 -8.19
N VAL A 531 -22.43 15.17 -7.31
CA VAL A 531 -22.31 15.27 -5.86
C VAL A 531 -23.05 14.10 -5.20
N LEU A 532 -22.55 13.64 -4.06
CA LEU A 532 -23.22 12.61 -3.26
C LEU A 532 -24.63 13.09 -2.84
N PRO A 533 -25.72 12.34 -3.16
CA PRO A 533 -27.09 12.72 -2.82
C PRO A 533 -27.27 13.02 -1.33
N SER A 534 -28.06 14.01 -0.92
CA SER A 534 -28.29 14.28 0.52
C SER A 534 -29.08 13.18 1.23
N ASN A 535 -29.92 12.46 0.51
CA ASN A 535 -30.79 11.40 1.02
C ASN A 535 -30.01 10.10 1.26
N HIS A 536 -29.99 9.60 2.49
CA HIS A 536 -29.30 8.34 2.85
C HIS A 536 -29.85 7.12 2.10
N SER A 537 -31.14 7.12 1.73
CA SER A 537 -31.73 6.00 1.00
C SER A 537 -31.25 5.89 -0.46
N GLU A 538 -30.61 6.92 -1.00
CA GLU A 538 -30.03 6.94 -2.35
C GLU A 538 -28.52 6.64 -2.35
N ARG A 539 -27.94 6.42 -1.18
CA ARG A 539 -26.52 6.11 -0.99
C ARG A 539 -26.32 4.62 -0.72
N ILE A 540 -25.12 4.16 -1.02
CA ILE A 540 -24.57 2.88 -0.59
C ILE A 540 -23.28 3.18 0.15
N THR A 541 -23.17 2.64 1.36
CA THR A 541 -21.94 2.67 2.14
C THR A 541 -21.23 1.34 1.94
N SER A 542 -19.99 1.40 1.47
CA SER A 542 -19.14 0.22 1.29
C SER A 542 -17.94 0.32 2.21
N PHE A 543 -17.72 -0.76 2.96
CA PHE A 543 -16.60 -0.92 3.87
C PHE A 543 -16.37 -2.42 4.05
N PRO A 544 -15.12 -2.88 4.15
CA PRO A 544 -13.87 -2.11 4.11
C PRO A 544 -13.21 -2.13 2.74
N LEU A 545 -12.57 -1.02 2.38
CA LEU A 545 -11.79 -0.89 1.15
C LEU A 545 -10.34 -0.50 1.46
N GLN A 546 -9.42 -1.07 0.73
CA GLN A 546 -8.01 -0.72 0.69
C GLN A 546 -7.68 -0.11 -0.66
N TRP A 547 -6.77 0.85 -0.64
CA TRP A 547 -6.38 1.61 -1.81
C TRP A 547 -4.95 1.29 -2.18
N GLN A 548 -4.71 1.10 -3.46
CA GLN A 548 -3.38 0.98 -3.99
C GLN A 548 -2.85 2.38 -4.28
N LEU A 549 -1.99 2.88 -3.40
CA LEU A 549 -1.47 4.25 -3.42
C LEU A 549 0.04 4.23 -3.55
N TYR A 550 0.64 5.33 -4.02
CA TYR A 550 2.06 5.56 -3.81
C TYR A 550 2.24 6.35 -2.52
N GLY A 551 3.15 5.92 -1.66
CA GLY A 551 3.48 6.70 -0.47
C GLY A 551 4.90 6.49 0.01
N SER A 552 5.42 7.50 0.70
CA SER A 552 6.73 7.47 1.34
C SER A 552 6.66 6.78 2.71
N GLY A 553 7.80 6.33 3.21
CA GLY A 553 7.98 5.80 4.56
C GLY A 553 8.32 4.30 4.62
N PRO A 554 8.77 3.83 5.80
CA PRO A 554 9.18 2.44 6.01
C PRO A 554 7.99 1.47 5.95
N ARG A 555 8.12 0.40 5.15
CA ARG A 555 7.13 -0.67 4.93
C ARG A 555 7.25 -1.81 5.94
N LEU A 556 8.48 -2.21 6.23
CA LEU A 556 8.79 -3.38 7.05
C LEU A 556 9.42 -2.93 8.36
N PRO A 557 9.32 -3.72 9.45
CA PRO A 557 9.95 -3.38 10.72
C PRO A 557 11.44 -3.03 10.60
N TRP A 558 12.18 -3.69 9.71
CA TRP A 558 13.60 -3.37 9.48
C TRP A 558 13.82 -2.04 8.76
N GLU A 559 12.86 -1.57 7.95
CA GLU A 559 12.97 -0.27 7.26
C GLU A 559 13.00 0.89 8.28
N TRP A 560 12.56 0.68 9.52
CA TRP A 560 12.75 1.65 10.60
C TRP A 560 14.22 1.83 11.03
N ALA A 561 15.09 0.86 10.76
CA ALA A 561 16.53 1.05 10.95
C ALA A 561 17.10 2.15 10.04
N ALA A 562 16.51 2.34 8.85
CA ALA A 562 16.87 3.45 7.96
C ALA A 562 16.53 4.82 8.59
N VAL A 563 15.43 4.92 9.33
CA VAL A 563 15.07 6.15 10.05
C VAL A 563 16.12 6.46 11.12
N ALA A 564 16.60 5.45 11.85
CA ALA A 564 17.67 5.62 12.83
C ALA A 564 18.97 6.13 12.18
N VAL A 565 19.33 5.61 11.01
CA VAL A 565 20.47 6.09 10.21
C VAL A 565 20.35 7.58 9.90
N LEU A 566 19.17 8.04 9.45
CA LEU A 566 18.92 9.46 9.16
C LEU A 566 18.99 10.33 10.43
N ILE A 567 18.49 9.83 11.57
CA ILE A 567 18.57 10.55 12.85
C ILE A 567 20.03 10.72 13.29
N ILE A 568 20.87 9.69 13.17
CA ILE A 568 22.30 9.78 13.52
C ILE A 568 23.01 10.80 12.63
N ALA A 569 22.76 10.76 11.32
CA ALA A 569 23.28 11.74 10.37
C ALA A 569 22.84 13.17 10.73
N LEU A 570 21.56 13.35 11.08
CA LEU A 570 21.00 14.63 11.52
C LEU A 570 21.68 15.13 12.80
N MET A 571 21.85 14.27 13.80
CA MET A 571 22.54 14.64 15.05
C MET A 571 23.99 15.06 14.79
N ALA A 572 24.70 14.40 13.87
CA ALA A 572 26.06 14.77 13.49
C ALA A 572 26.10 16.16 12.82
N LEU A 573 25.16 16.44 11.91
CA LEU A 573 25.03 17.77 11.28
C LEU A 573 24.69 18.87 12.31
N CYS A 574 23.73 18.61 13.21
CA CYS A 574 23.37 19.56 14.27
C CYS A 574 24.54 19.85 15.21
N THR A 575 25.28 18.82 15.61
CA THR A 575 26.46 18.95 16.47
C THR A 575 27.55 19.77 15.77
N SER A 576 27.74 19.55 14.48
CA SER A 576 28.66 20.32 13.65
C SER A 576 28.27 21.80 13.52
N MET A 577 26.99 22.08 13.23
CA MET A 577 26.47 23.45 13.18
C MET A 577 26.61 24.14 14.55
N TYR A 578 26.28 23.43 15.63
CA TYR A 578 26.45 23.94 16.99
C TYR A 578 27.90 24.34 17.25
N PHE A 579 28.88 23.50 16.92
CA PHE A 579 30.29 23.85 17.12
C PHE A 579 30.74 25.03 16.25
N SER A 580 30.28 25.11 15.01
CA SER A 580 30.60 26.21 14.10
C SER A 580 30.06 27.55 14.62
N VAL A 581 28.80 27.57 15.08
CA VAL A 581 28.15 28.77 15.64
C VAL A 581 28.67 29.12 17.03
N ARG A 582 28.87 28.12 17.91
CA ARG A 582 29.29 28.33 19.30
C ARG A 582 30.72 28.85 19.40
N PHE A 583 31.61 28.35 18.54
CA PHE A 583 33.01 28.72 18.57
C PHE A 583 33.34 29.86 17.60
N TRP A 584 32.57 30.05 16.52
CA TRP A 584 32.77 31.13 15.54
C TRP A 584 34.22 31.15 15.01
N ILE A 585 34.72 29.97 14.65
CA ILE A 585 36.09 29.70 14.19
C ILE A 585 36.02 28.93 12.88
N ALA A 586 36.83 29.34 11.90
CA ALA A 586 37.08 28.57 10.68
C ALA A 586 38.14 27.48 10.93
N PRO A 587 38.08 26.33 10.25
CA PRO A 587 39.15 25.35 10.32
C PRO A 587 40.46 26.00 9.86
N GLY A 588 41.53 25.79 10.64
CA GLY A 588 42.85 26.30 10.29
C GLY A 588 43.36 25.63 9.03
N GLU A 589 43.99 26.38 8.13
CA GLU A 589 44.55 25.86 6.88
C GLU A 589 45.55 24.72 7.15
N TRP A 590 46.21 24.74 8.30
CA TRP A 590 47.15 23.71 8.79
C TRP A 590 46.50 22.38 9.22
N THR A 591 45.17 22.27 9.19
CA THR A 591 44.48 20.98 9.42
C THR A 591 44.37 20.14 8.14
N GLU A 592 44.64 20.74 6.98
CA GLU A 592 44.82 20.03 5.71
C GLU A 592 46.30 19.69 5.50
N LEU A 593 46.58 18.60 4.76
CA LEU A 593 47.95 18.12 4.52
C LEU A 593 48.87 19.23 3.97
N GLY A 594 48.40 19.97 2.96
CA GLY A 594 49.18 21.04 2.33
C GLY A 594 49.50 22.19 3.30
N GLY A 595 48.53 22.58 4.13
CA GLY A 595 48.77 23.61 5.14
C GLY A 595 49.66 23.11 6.29
N MET A 596 49.56 21.83 6.67
CA MET A 596 50.44 21.25 7.69
C MET A 596 51.88 21.14 7.21
N MET A 597 52.11 20.78 5.94
CA MET A 597 53.44 20.79 5.32
C MET A 597 54.02 22.21 5.26
N ARG A 598 53.21 23.19 4.86
CA ARG A 598 53.61 24.61 4.84
C ARG A 598 53.96 25.11 6.24
N LEU A 599 53.14 24.78 7.24
CA LEU A 599 53.39 25.17 8.63
C LEU A 599 54.65 24.49 9.18
N ALA A 600 54.86 23.21 8.87
CA ALA A 600 56.06 22.48 9.26
C ALA A 600 57.34 23.05 8.63
N GLN A 601 57.29 23.52 7.39
CA GLN A 601 58.40 24.21 6.72
C GLN A 601 58.71 25.58 7.32
N MET A 602 57.69 26.29 7.80
CA MET A 602 57.83 27.62 8.41
C MET A 602 58.21 27.56 9.91
N SER A 603 58.15 26.38 10.52
CA SER A 603 58.45 26.18 11.94
C SER A 603 59.90 25.78 12.16
N PRO A 604 60.48 26.02 13.35
CA PRO A 604 61.79 25.47 13.72
C PRO A 604 61.81 23.95 13.52
N PRO A 605 62.96 23.36 13.12
CA PRO A 605 63.07 21.92 12.92
C PRO A 605 62.63 21.20 14.19
N LEU A 606 61.57 20.42 14.08
CA LEU A 606 61.02 19.63 15.17
C LEU A 606 62.07 18.58 15.56
N GLU A 607 62.58 18.65 16.78
CA GLU A 607 63.63 17.75 17.27
C GLU A 607 63.26 16.27 17.05
N ASP A 608 64.14 15.49 16.41
CA ASP A 608 64.11 14.01 16.37
C ASP A 608 62.81 13.37 15.79
N ILE A 609 62.42 13.75 14.56
CA ILE A 609 61.40 13.04 13.75
C ILE A 609 62.01 11.89 12.92
N GLY A 610 63.30 11.56 13.10
CA GLY A 610 63.98 10.54 12.28
C GLY A 610 63.36 9.14 12.34
N ASP A 611 62.48 8.90 13.31
CA ASP A 611 61.85 7.60 13.57
C ASP A 611 60.31 7.74 13.67
N GLU A 612 59.57 7.06 12.78
CA GLU A 612 58.12 7.16 12.66
C GLU A 612 57.39 6.76 13.97
N ALA A 613 58.01 5.85 14.74
CA ALA A 613 57.53 5.42 16.05
C ALA A 613 57.59 6.54 17.10
N LYS A 614 58.58 7.44 17.00
CA LYS A 614 58.74 8.60 17.92
C LYS A 614 57.80 9.74 17.56
N ALA A 615 57.65 10.04 16.27
CA ALA A 615 56.75 11.09 15.78
C ALA A 615 55.28 10.84 16.18
N ARG A 616 54.84 9.57 16.14
CA ARG A 616 53.45 9.19 16.46
C ARG A 616 53.08 9.24 17.94
N LYS A 617 54.07 9.37 18.86
CA LYS A 617 53.85 9.51 20.32
C LYS A 617 53.86 10.96 20.80
N ARG A 618 54.16 11.92 19.92
CA ARG A 618 54.22 13.34 20.28
C ARG A 618 52.87 14.02 20.14
N THR A 619 52.67 15.00 21.02
CA THR A 619 51.53 15.91 20.98
C THR A 619 51.96 17.18 20.27
N TYR A 620 51.21 17.58 19.24
CA TYR A 620 51.45 18.79 18.45
C TYR A 620 50.47 19.89 18.83
N TRP A 621 50.91 21.14 18.83
CA TRP A 621 50.05 22.32 19.01
C TRP A 621 50.60 23.51 18.20
N VAL A 622 49.75 24.50 17.96
CA VAL A 622 50.12 25.71 17.19
C VAL A 622 50.21 26.90 18.14
N ASP A 623 51.33 27.62 18.09
CA ASP A 623 51.58 28.80 18.91
C ASP A 623 51.91 30.03 18.04
N LYS A 624 51.68 31.23 18.57
CA LYS A 624 51.93 32.49 17.88
C LYS A 624 53.26 33.08 18.35
N GLU A 625 54.24 33.19 17.46
CA GLU A 625 55.49 33.89 17.77
C GLU A 625 55.30 35.41 17.70
N GLY A 626 56.18 36.16 18.41
CA GLY A 626 56.03 37.59 18.75
C GLY A 626 55.83 38.60 17.61
N ARG A 627 55.79 38.17 16.34
CA ARG A 627 55.46 39.00 15.17
C ARG A 627 54.14 38.69 14.48
N GLY A 628 53.42 37.64 14.88
CA GLY A 628 52.19 37.24 14.19
C GLY A 628 52.22 35.87 13.56
N ASP A 629 53.42 35.33 13.35
CA ASP A 629 53.65 34.08 12.62
C ASP A 629 53.27 32.86 13.46
N LEU A 630 52.68 31.87 12.80
CA LEU A 630 52.24 30.62 13.42
C LEU A 630 53.36 29.59 13.36
N ALA A 631 53.71 29.01 14.50
CA ALA A 631 54.71 27.95 14.60
C ALA A 631 54.09 26.66 15.16
N LEU A 632 54.37 25.54 14.51
CA LEU A 632 54.05 24.20 14.99
C LEU A 632 55.09 23.78 16.04
N ARG A 633 54.60 23.42 17.22
CA ARG A 633 55.42 22.91 18.33
C ARG A 633 55.08 21.43 18.57
N SER A 634 56.03 20.68 19.12
CA SER A 634 55.81 19.29 19.56
C SER A 634 56.43 19.03 20.92
N ARG A 635 55.84 18.09 21.68
CA ARG A 635 56.37 17.59 22.95
C ARG A 635 56.16 16.10 23.04
N VAL A 636 57.07 15.42 23.73
CA VAL A 636 56.90 14.00 24.09
C VAL A 636 55.78 13.89 25.11
N GLY A 637 54.72 13.13 24.76
CA GLY A 637 53.54 12.90 25.59
C GLY A 637 53.71 11.81 26.62
#